data_AF-A0A0L1JEN2-F1
#
_entry.id   AF-A0A0L1JEN2-F1
#
_cell.length_a   1.000
_cell.length_b   1.000
_cell.length_c   1.000
_cell.angle_alpha   90.00
_cell.angle_beta   90.00
_cell.angle_gamma   90.00
#
_symmetry.space_group_name_H-M   'P 1'
#
loop_
_entity.id
_entity.type
_entity.pdbx_description
1 polymer ?
#
loop_
_entity_poly.entity_id
_entity_poly.type
_entity_poly.pdbx_seq_one_letter_code
_entity_poly.pdbx_strand_id
1 'polypeptide(L)'
;MASMSMSLHAVNHRLTNIPVKQLPPLASCLATSLSNCGELLSAPQNQKSKSESDNAVQVHKLMTRLASLLQDRSPEGRWTAVVLVKAVVEAGQWEILRGCEPLVRGLIAILAKPDPNSTKKMSIITLTRIFHLTYQYPTLVREITTPSLPSFITSALNLISVKPSSEPIRKLKPHSPFLETVLNALGELIARHPTIFRPFSAQIHSILQAIIGSTSPTFPQTVLASAERLFISLHHCAPKNTSGEEWKNACRMTIASIHGAADYVFRAVVEQWESVDPALRQASKPQDYSREVSDGGLDTLGLAGWQGLDSGVNRLVVLLQMLSTYLTTATASMISIPIGHIMDLTSRLTAVVVPSDGRDIQANPQISRTEREHLFAELPRIHVACMELLQNLVKSLETGAIPVTQTILEQTLWVYRAEKFSREIRVSAYDLVQTLLTRMGPSLTKQSLTSLADLIRASCHDLLPPVHDQSASARAPSDAKGKAKSNHTTANADSFLNPMLKQGRQSNMSSFSSLTRAASELLAGVLTHAPTEYLSPSLRAEIDRTIILTSDKHTMLASVLNPVPAVKGRGVSASIMPFLARSFPAEMEVEALIKPRMPVLMNAPGIGGYTDMEEDEEEDVPAPVSGTAPESTGFLQPSSTPVLHHDMMDTDVSHKAAPTLSKRSLAEDSKPQLASLGSTGNVDSNLQSKRPRVEGDVSAVASQPSLDRASPETFTGTAAVSVPSSSATVTSAPPPRVASVNAPSTATVGGPLSGSAVAQTTLADAEEDDSEDDLPALNIDPDTEDEDEDEDETMEG
;
A
#
# COMPACT_ATOMS: atom_id res chain seq x y z
N MET A 1 43.15 -1.49 -8.26
CA MET A 1 44.39 -2.27 -8.59
C MET A 1 45.24 -2.67 -7.36
N ALA A 2 46.53 -2.33 -7.24
CA ALA A 2 47.51 -3.05 -6.37
C ALA A 2 47.13 -3.19 -4.88
N SER A 3 46.67 -2.11 -4.24
CA SER A 3 46.20 -2.14 -2.84
C SER A 3 45.02 -3.11 -2.62
N MET A 4 44.12 -3.21 -3.60
CA MET A 4 42.99 -4.15 -3.56
C MET A 4 43.43 -5.60 -3.72
N SER A 5 44.48 -5.87 -4.52
CA SER A 5 45.05 -7.21 -4.65
C SER A 5 45.67 -7.68 -3.33
N MET A 6 46.40 -6.79 -2.64
CA MET A 6 46.87 -7.05 -1.27
C MET A 6 45.73 -7.25 -0.28
N SER A 7 44.64 -6.48 -0.38
CA SER A 7 43.43 -6.64 0.45
C SER A 7 42.79 -8.02 0.24
N LEU A 8 42.58 -8.44 -1.01
CA LEU A 8 42.03 -9.75 -1.37
C LEU A 8 42.91 -10.90 -0.87
N HIS A 9 44.24 -10.79 -1.02
CA HIS A 9 45.18 -11.75 -0.47
C HIS A 9 45.13 -11.81 1.07
N ALA A 10 45.04 -10.66 1.74
CA ALA A 10 44.89 -10.59 3.20
C ALA A 10 43.57 -11.20 3.69
N VAL A 11 42.47 -11.04 2.96
CA VAL A 11 41.19 -11.72 3.24
C VAL A 11 41.33 -13.23 3.08
N ASN A 12 41.91 -13.72 1.97
CA ASN A 12 42.17 -15.14 1.74
C ASN A 12 43.07 -15.75 2.84
N HIS A 13 44.10 -15.04 3.27
CA HIS A 13 44.98 -15.45 4.37
C HIS A 13 44.20 -15.56 5.70
N ARG A 14 43.41 -14.53 6.06
CA ARG A 14 42.58 -14.53 7.27
C ARG A 14 41.54 -15.66 7.26
N LEU A 15 40.85 -15.89 6.14
CA LEU A 15 39.87 -16.96 5.99
C LEU A 15 40.45 -18.39 6.02
N THR A 16 41.76 -18.52 5.74
CA THR A 16 42.46 -19.81 5.77
C THR A 16 43.02 -20.08 7.17
N ASN A 17 43.65 -19.07 7.80
CA ASN A 17 44.50 -19.26 8.98
C ASN A 17 43.83 -18.93 10.32
N ILE A 18 42.67 -18.26 10.33
CA ILE A 18 41.91 -18.00 11.57
C ILE A 18 40.97 -19.19 11.86
N PRO A 19 40.96 -19.74 13.10
CA PRO A 19 40.06 -20.82 13.49
C PRO A 19 38.59 -20.46 13.26
N VAL A 20 37.80 -21.42 12.77
CA VAL A 20 36.43 -21.17 12.29
C VAL A 20 35.50 -20.53 13.34
N LYS A 21 35.67 -20.86 14.63
CA LYS A 21 34.93 -20.25 15.76
C LYS A 21 35.23 -18.77 16.00
N GLN A 22 36.36 -18.27 15.50
CA GLN A 22 36.79 -16.86 15.63
C GLN A 22 36.47 -16.02 14.38
N LEU A 23 35.89 -16.63 13.33
CA LEU A 23 35.50 -15.92 12.12
C LEU A 23 34.26 -15.01 12.25
N PRO A 24 33.20 -15.33 13.02
CA PRO A 24 32.00 -14.49 13.06
C PRO A 24 32.23 -13.03 13.49
N PRO A 25 33.02 -12.71 14.54
CA PRO A 25 33.32 -11.31 14.89
C PRO A 25 34.06 -10.52 13.81
N LEU A 26 34.73 -11.22 12.88
CA LEU A 26 35.51 -10.62 11.79
C LEU A 26 34.72 -10.52 10.47
N ALA A 27 33.55 -11.16 10.36
CA ALA A 27 32.83 -11.29 9.10
C ALA A 27 32.41 -9.94 8.50
N SER A 28 32.05 -8.96 9.33
CA SER A 28 31.74 -7.59 8.87
C SER A 28 32.96 -6.87 8.29
N CYS A 29 34.11 -6.93 8.98
CA CYS A 29 35.37 -6.38 8.50
C CYS A 29 35.82 -7.03 7.18
N LEU A 30 35.74 -8.37 7.11
CA LEU A 30 36.08 -9.12 5.90
C LEU A 30 35.11 -8.83 4.74
N ALA A 31 33.81 -8.65 5.01
CA ALA A 31 32.82 -8.24 4.02
C ALA A 31 33.15 -6.85 3.44
N THR A 32 33.44 -5.86 4.29
CA THR A 32 33.85 -4.51 3.83
C THR A 32 35.14 -4.56 3.01
N SER A 33 36.14 -5.35 3.44
CA SER A 33 37.37 -5.55 2.65
C SER A 33 37.11 -6.18 1.28
N LEU A 34 36.10 -7.04 1.14
CA LEU A 34 35.71 -7.67 -0.12
C LEU A 34 34.91 -6.71 -1.01
N SER A 35 33.98 -5.92 -0.46
CA SER A 35 33.29 -4.85 -1.19
C SER A 35 34.27 -3.82 -1.76
N ASN A 36 35.29 -3.46 -0.98
CA ASN A 36 36.38 -2.59 -1.43
C ASN A 36 37.30 -3.22 -2.50
N CYS A 37 37.15 -4.51 -2.81
CA CYS A 37 37.84 -5.19 -3.91
C CYS A 37 36.97 -5.37 -5.16
N GLY A 38 35.80 -4.71 -5.24
CA GLY A 38 34.82 -4.85 -6.33
C GLY A 38 35.42 -4.87 -7.73
N GLU A 39 36.26 -3.88 -8.07
CA GLU A 39 36.98 -3.80 -9.36
C GLU A 39 37.68 -5.11 -9.78
N LEU A 40 38.30 -5.83 -8.83
CA LEU A 40 39.01 -7.09 -9.06
C LEU A 40 38.07 -8.30 -9.08
N LEU A 41 36.93 -8.21 -8.39
CA LEU A 41 35.90 -9.25 -8.39
C LEU A 41 35.03 -9.21 -9.65
N SER A 42 34.88 -8.03 -10.27
CA SER A 42 34.18 -7.81 -11.54
C SER A 42 35.07 -7.89 -12.78
N ALA A 43 36.39 -8.15 -12.62
CA ALA A 43 37.34 -8.20 -13.73
C ALA A 43 37.25 -9.52 -14.53
N PRO A 44 37.31 -9.49 -15.88
CA PRO A 44 37.13 -10.67 -16.72
C PRO A 44 38.27 -11.69 -16.56
N GLN A 45 37.98 -12.82 -15.91
CA GLN A 45 39.00 -13.79 -15.47
C GLN A 45 39.74 -14.56 -16.59
N ASN A 46 39.37 -14.35 -17.85
CA ASN A 46 39.93 -15.04 -19.02
C ASN A 46 40.98 -14.22 -19.81
N GLN A 47 41.36 -13.02 -19.36
CA GLN A 47 42.36 -12.20 -20.07
C GLN A 47 43.81 -12.61 -19.74
N LYS A 48 44.67 -12.61 -20.77
CA LYS A 48 46.01 -13.23 -20.75
C LYS A 48 47.13 -12.31 -20.24
N SER A 49 46.92 -11.54 -19.17
CA SER A 49 48.02 -10.84 -18.49
C SER A 49 48.46 -11.55 -17.21
N LYS A 50 49.77 -11.44 -16.91
CA LYS A 50 50.41 -12.13 -15.76
C LYS A 50 49.95 -11.59 -14.40
N SER A 51 49.35 -10.40 -14.36
CA SER A 51 48.78 -9.79 -13.15
C SER A 51 47.33 -10.24 -12.93
N GLU A 52 46.52 -10.25 -13.99
CA GLU A 52 45.13 -10.71 -13.94
C GLU A 52 45.05 -12.21 -13.62
N SER A 53 46.00 -13.03 -14.10
CA SER A 53 46.04 -14.46 -13.80
C SER A 53 46.22 -14.79 -12.30
N ASP A 54 47.01 -14.02 -11.54
CA ASP A 54 47.13 -14.24 -10.09
C ASP A 54 45.87 -13.77 -9.37
N ASN A 55 45.32 -12.60 -9.73
CA ASN A 55 44.05 -12.12 -9.16
C ASN A 55 42.90 -13.13 -9.41
N ALA A 56 42.80 -13.72 -10.61
CA ALA A 56 41.83 -14.77 -10.91
C ALA A 56 42.03 -16.03 -10.03
N VAL A 57 43.28 -16.44 -9.78
CA VAL A 57 43.60 -17.53 -8.84
C VAL A 57 43.21 -17.17 -7.40
N GLN A 58 43.41 -15.93 -6.95
CA GLN A 58 42.95 -15.48 -5.62
C GLN A 58 41.42 -15.50 -5.50
N VAL A 59 40.69 -15.11 -6.54
CA VAL A 59 39.21 -15.17 -6.54
C VAL A 59 38.70 -16.61 -6.59
N HIS A 60 39.30 -17.48 -7.40
CA HIS A 60 38.95 -18.90 -7.41
C HIS A 60 39.22 -19.57 -6.05
N LYS A 61 40.35 -19.25 -5.41
CA LYS A 61 40.68 -19.69 -4.05
C LYS A 61 39.67 -19.20 -3.01
N LEU A 62 39.23 -17.95 -3.11
CA LEU A 62 38.19 -17.37 -2.26
C LEU A 62 36.85 -18.12 -2.42
N MET A 63 36.38 -18.28 -3.66
CA MET A 63 35.11 -18.95 -3.97
C MET A 63 35.10 -20.41 -3.50
N THR A 64 36.20 -21.14 -3.71
CA THR A 64 36.39 -22.51 -3.20
C THR A 64 36.39 -22.55 -1.66
N ARG A 65 37.03 -21.58 -0.98
CA ARG A 65 37.01 -21.49 0.49
C ARG A 65 35.61 -21.15 1.03
N LEU A 66 34.85 -20.29 0.35
CA LEU A 66 33.47 -19.98 0.72
C LEU A 66 32.54 -21.19 0.55
N ALA A 67 32.66 -21.92 -0.57
CA ALA A 67 31.92 -23.17 -0.78
C ALA A 67 32.24 -24.22 0.29
N SER A 68 33.52 -24.36 0.67
CA SER A 68 33.95 -25.21 1.78
C SER A 68 33.33 -24.79 3.12
N LEU A 69 33.28 -23.48 3.43
CA LEU A 69 32.74 -22.99 4.69
C LEU A 69 31.20 -23.10 4.77
N LEU A 70 30.45 -23.04 3.66
CA LEU A 70 29.01 -23.36 3.63
C LEU A 70 28.73 -24.84 3.98
N GLN A 71 29.70 -25.73 3.70
CA GLN A 71 29.63 -27.16 4.00
C GLN A 71 30.25 -27.53 5.37
N ASP A 72 30.84 -26.58 6.09
CA ASP A 72 31.48 -26.81 7.39
C ASP A 72 30.51 -27.43 8.41
N ARG A 73 31.04 -28.20 9.38
CA ARG A 73 30.28 -28.83 10.47
C ARG A 73 29.85 -27.82 11.53
N SER A 74 30.61 -26.75 11.72
CA SER A 74 30.34 -25.66 12.66
C SER A 74 29.31 -24.65 12.13
N PRO A 75 28.33 -24.19 12.93
CA PRO A 75 27.42 -23.11 12.53
C PRO A 75 28.15 -21.77 12.35
N GLU A 76 29.26 -21.53 13.05
CA GLU A 76 30.08 -20.32 12.95
C GLU A 76 30.70 -20.15 11.55
N GLY A 77 31.21 -21.24 10.98
CA GLY A 77 31.78 -21.25 9.62
C GLY A 77 30.72 -21.01 8.56
N ARG A 78 29.56 -21.68 8.71
CA ARG A 78 28.41 -21.49 7.81
C ARG A 78 27.86 -20.07 7.87
N TRP A 79 27.71 -19.50 9.07
CA TRP A 79 27.26 -18.11 9.24
C TRP A 79 28.21 -17.11 8.58
N THR A 80 29.52 -17.24 8.80
CA THR A 80 30.52 -16.38 8.14
C THR A 80 30.46 -16.53 6.63
N ALA A 81 30.37 -17.76 6.11
CA ALA A 81 30.29 -18.02 4.68
C ALA A 81 29.08 -17.33 4.03
N VAL A 82 27.90 -17.43 4.65
CA VAL A 82 26.67 -16.79 4.15
C VAL A 82 26.84 -15.27 4.02
N VAL A 83 27.40 -14.61 5.05
CA VAL A 83 27.65 -13.15 5.05
C VAL A 83 28.63 -12.75 3.95
N LEU A 84 29.74 -13.48 3.79
CA LEU A 84 30.77 -13.16 2.80
C LEU A 84 30.34 -13.49 1.36
N VAL A 85 29.55 -14.55 1.15
CA VAL A 85 28.96 -14.85 -0.17
C VAL A 85 28.05 -13.71 -0.63
N LYS A 86 27.25 -13.12 0.26
CA LYS A 86 26.46 -11.92 -0.07
C LYS A 86 27.36 -10.77 -0.57
N ALA A 87 28.40 -10.44 0.20
CA ALA A 87 29.31 -9.34 -0.15
C ALA A 87 30.07 -9.58 -1.47
N VAL A 88 30.56 -10.80 -1.72
CA VAL A 88 31.31 -11.13 -2.95
C VAL A 88 30.41 -11.13 -4.17
N VAL A 89 29.16 -11.61 -4.06
CA VAL A 89 28.16 -11.55 -5.14
C VAL A 89 27.77 -10.10 -5.48
N GLU A 90 27.54 -9.25 -4.47
CA GLU A 90 27.19 -7.84 -4.69
C GLU A 90 28.36 -7.03 -5.25
N ALA A 91 29.60 -7.35 -4.87
CA ALA A 91 30.80 -6.64 -5.32
C ALA A 91 31.31 -7.08 -6.70
N GLY A 92 31.22 -8.38 -7.02
CA GLY A 92 31.77 -8.94 -8.27
C GLY A 92 30.78 -9.11 -9.43
N GLN A 93 29.48 -8.88 -9.19
CA GLN A 93 28.44 -8.86 -10.22
C GLN A 93 28.50 -10.09 -11.14
N TRP A 94 28.40 -9.92 -12.46
CA TRP A 94 28.39 -10.98 -13.49
C TRP A 94 29.49 -12.05 -13.34
N GLU A 95 30.75 -11.64 -13.13
CA GLU A 95 31.90 -12.56 -13.11
C GLU A 95 31.82 -13.55 -11.94
N ILE A 96 31.29 -13.12 -10.79
CA ILE A 96 31.01 -13.97 -9.63
C ILE A 96 29.69 -14.72 -9.80
N LEU A 97 28.64 -14.05 -10.29
CA LEU A 97 27.30 -14.63 -10.43
C LEU A 97 27.31 -15.86 -11.34
N ARG A 98 28.03 -15.86 -12.47
CA ARG A 98 28.13 -17.05 -13.34
C ARG A 98 28.74 -18.29 -12.65
N GLY A 99 29.51 -18.09 -11.58
CA GLY A 99 30.11 -19.15 -10.78
C GLY A 99 29.37 -19.46 -9.47
N CYS A 100 28.24 -18.81 -9.18
CA CYS A 100 27.62 -18.88 -7.85
C CYS A 100 26.72 -20.11 -7.63
N GLU A 101 26.44 -20.92 -8.64
CA GLU A 101 25.51 -22.06 -8.55
C GLU A 101 25.84 -23.05 -7.40
N PRO A 102 27.11 -23.46 -7.14
CA PRO A 102 27.44 -24.31 -5.99
C PRO A 102 27.20 -23.62 -4.64
N LEU A 103 27.32 -22.29 -4.59
CA LEU A 103 27.03 -21.49 -3.40
C LEU A 103 25.51 -21.42 -3.17
N VAL A 104 24.71 -21.24 -4.22
CA VAL A 104 23.23 -21.30 -4.16
C VAL A 104 22.76 -22.64 -3.61
N ARG A 105 23.26 -23.77 -4.14
CA ARG A 105 22.94 -25.11 -3.61
C ARG A 105 23.35 -25.25 -2.13
N GLY A 106 24.53 -24.74 -1.76
CA GLY A 106 25.02 -24.74 -0.37
C GLY A 106 24.17 -23.90 0.60
N LEU A 107 23.73 -22.71 0.18
CA LEU A 107 22.85 -21.83 0.93
C LEU A 107 21.45 -22.43 1.14
N ILE A 108 20.89 -23.10 0.12
CA ILE A 108 19.60 -23.80 0.24
C ILE A 108 19.71 -24.96 1.23
N ALA A 109 20.82 -25.73 1.19
CA ALA A 109 21.06 -26.82 2.14
C ALA A 109 21.16 -26.34 3.62
N ILE A 110 21.59 -25.11 3.88
CA ILE A 110 21.61 -24.52 5.24
C ILE A 110 20.20 -24.34 5.82
N LEU A 111 19.19 -24.11 4.98
CA LEU A 111 17.81 -23.96 5.44
C LEU A 111 17.27 -25.26 6.08
N ALA A 112 17.72 -26.42 5.61
CA ALA A 112 17.36 -27.73 6.15
C ALA A 112 18.18 -28.16 7.40
N LYS A 113 19.42 -27.67 7.56
CA LYS A 113 20.28 -27.99 8.71
C LYS A 113 19.71 -27.45 10.05
N PRO A 114 20.10 -27.99 11.21
CA PRO A 114 19.78 -27.42 12.53
C PRO A 114 20.66 -26.18 12.83
N ASP A 115 20.63 -25.20 11.92
CA ASP A 115 21.39 -23.94 12.03
C ASP A 115 20.66 -22.86 12.83
N PRO A 116 21.39 -21.94 13.51
CA PRO A 116 20.82 -20.80 14.21
C PRO A 116 19.89 -19.94 13.35
N ASN A 117 18.89 -19.32 13.99
CA ASN A 117 17.89 -18.49 13.31
C ASN A 117 18.52 -17.35 12.49
N SER A 118 19.61 -16.76 12.98
CA SER A 118 20.38 -15.72 12.27
C SER A 118 21.01 -16.23 10.97
N THR A 119 21.62 -17.43 11.00
CA THR A 119 22.21 -18.08 9.82
C THR A 119 21.16 -18.35 8.75
N LYS A 120 19.99 -18.87 9.14
CA LYS A 120 18.90 -19.15 8.19
C LYS A 120 18.28 -17.87 7.62
N LYS A 121 18.02 -16.85 8.45
CA LYS A 121 17.54 -15.54 7.97
C LYS A 121 18.52 -14.91 6.96
N MET A 122 19.82 -14.90 7.26
CA MET A 122 20.81 -14.36 6.32
C MET A 122 20.93 -15.21 5.05
N SER A 123 20.74 -16.54 5.15
CA SER A 123 20.74 -17.43 3.97
C SER A 123 19.57 -17.14 3.03
N ILE A 124 18.37 -16.89 3.58
CA ILE A 124 17.20 -16.43 2.81
C ILE A 124 17.50 -15.09 2.13
N ILE A 125 17.99 -14.09 2.88
CA ILE A 125 18.33 -12.75 2.35
C ILE A 125 19.38 -12.84 1.23
N THR A 126 20.41 -13.68 1.40
CA THR A 126 21.48 -13.88 0.41
C THR A 126 20.95 -14.57 -0.85
N LEU A 127 20.07 -15.58 -0.72
CA LEU A 127 19.44 -16.26 -1.85
C LEU A 127 18.51 -15.31 -2.63
N THR A 128 17.64 -14.56 -1.94
CA THR A 128 16.81 -13.52 -2.57
C THR A 128 17.68 -12.49 -3.30
N ARG A 129 18.81 -12.08 -2.72
CA ARG A 129 19.73 -11.14 -3.37
C ARG A 129 20.42 -11.72 -4.61
N ILE A 130 20.81 -12.99 -4.59
CA ILE A 130 21.36 -13.69 -5.77
C ILE A 130 20.31 -13.73 -6.89
N PHE A 131 19.09 -14.19 -6.62
CA PHE A 131 18.04 -14.29 -7.64
C PHE A 131 17.59 -12.92 -8.19
N HIS A 132 17.55 -11.89 -7.34
CA HIS A 132 17.32 -10.50 -7.79
C HIS A 132 18.43 -10.03 -8.75
N LEU A 133 19.70 -10.38 -8.50
CA LEU A 133 20.83 -9.97 -9.33
C LEU A 133 20.96 -10.78 -10.63
N THR A 134 20.62 -12.08 -10.61
CA THR A 134 20.59 -12.90 -11.85
C THR A 134 19.46 -12.48 -12.80
N TYR A 135 18.38 -11.85 -12.32
CA TYR A 135 17.26 -11.40 -13.15
C TYR A 135 17.69 -10.49 -14.33
N GLN A 136 18.75 -9.70 -14.17
CA GLN A 136 19.29 -8.84 -15.24
C GLN A 136 19.99 -9.62 -16.37
N TYR A 137 20.20 -10.93 -16.21
CA TYR A 137 21.05 -11.76 -17.05
C TYR A 137 20.34 -13.03 -17.51
N PRO A 138 19.70 -13.05 -18.71
CA PRO A 138 18.86 -14.17 -19.16
C PRO A 138 19.52 -15.55 -19.20
N THR A 139 20.85 -15.63 -19.37
CA THR A 139 21.63 -16.88 -19.23
C THR A 139 21.64 -17.38 -17.79
N LEU A 140 21.97 -16.52 -16.83
CA LEU A 140 22.01 -16.86 -15.39
C LEU A 140 20.61 -17.13 -14.81
N VAL A 141 19.56 -16.53 -15.40
CA VAL A 141 18.18 -16.95 -15.12
C VAL A 141 18.00 -18.42 -15.49
N ARG A 142 18.37 -18.84 -16.72
CA ARG A 142 18.24 -20.23 -17.19
C ARG A 142 19.13 -21.21 -16.44
N GLU A 143 20.40 -20.85 -16.23
CA GLU A 143 21.44 -21.74 -15.70
C GLU A 143 21.39 -21.91 -14.18
N ILE A 144 21.03 -20.84 -13.43
CA ILE A 144 21.11 -20.82 -11.96
C ILE A 144 19.73 -20.67 -11.34
N THR A 145 18.93 -19.74 -11.84
CA THR A 145 17.70 -19.31 -11.16
C THR A 145 16.55 -20.28 -11.38
N THR A 146 16.25 -20.63 -12.64
CA THR A 146 15.21 -21.60 -13.02
C THR A 146 15.35 -22.95 -12.32
N PRO A 147 16.54 -23.61 -12.28
CA PRO A 147 16.68 -24.87 -11.55
C PRO A 147 16.68 -24.72 -10.02
N SER A 148 17.25 -23.63 -9.47
CA SER A 148 17.42 -23.50 -8.01
C SER A 148 16.18 -22.95 -7.30
N LEU A 149 15.47 -21.99 -7.90
CA LEU A 149 14.38 -21.24 -7.28
C LEU A 149 13.20 -22.11 -6.78
N PRO A 150 12.74 -23.16 -7.49
CA PRO A 150 11.73 -24.09 -6.97
C PRO A 150 12.14 -24.78 -5.67
N SER A 151 13.43 -25.14 -5.55
CA SER A 151 13.97 -25.78 -4.35
C SER A 151 14.13 -24.79 -3.19
N PHE A 152 14.45 -23.52 -3.48
CA PHE A 152 14.43 -22.44 -2.50
C PHE A 152 13.01 -22.15 -1.99
N ILE A 153 12.02 -21.98 -2.87
CA ILE A 153 10.62 -21.74 -2.49
C ILE A 153 10.13 -22.89 -1.59
N THR A 154 10.35 -24.13 -2.00
CA THR A 154 9.99 -25.32 -1.21
C THR A 154 10.66 -25.31 0.18
N SER A 155 11.96 -25.00 0.25
CA SER A 155 12.72 -24.95 1.50
C SER A 155 12.27 -23.81 2.43
N ALA A 156 11.99 -22.63 1.87
CA ALA A 156 11.50 -21.47 2.61
C ALA A 156 10.08 -21.71 3.16
N LEU A 157 9.17 -22.27 2.35
CA LEU A 157 7.84 -22.66 2.82
C LEU A 157 7.92 -23.71 3.93
N ASN A 158 8.86 -24.65 3.88
CA ASN A 158 9.05 -25.66 4.93
C ASN A 158 9.56 -25.07 6.28
N LEU A 159 10.13 -23.86 6.30
CA LEU A 159 10.47 -23.16 7.55
C LEU A 159 9.24 -22.54 8.24
N ILE A 160 8.22 -22.16 7.47
CA ILE A 160 7.01 -21.47 7.97
C ILE A 160 5.76 -22.36 7.99
N SER A 161 5.81 -23.55 7.41
CA SER A 161 4.70 -24.50 7.35
C SER A 161 5.15 -25.96 7.52
N VAL A 162 4.19 -26.85 7.75
CA VAL A 162 4.30 -28.31 7.55
C VAL A 162 3.38 -28.68 6.39
N LYS A 163 3.84 -29.55 5.47
CA LYS A 163 2.91 -30.32 4.62
C LYS A 163 2.67 -31.66 5.33
N PRO A 164 1.52 -31.87 6.01
CA PRO A 164 1.18 -33.18 6.55
C PRO A 164 1.01 -34.20 5.41
N SER A 165 1.19 -35.49 5.70
CA SER A 165 0.98 -36.54 4.68
C SER A 165 -0.49 -36.89 4.45
N SER A 166 -1.39 -36.39 5.31
CA SER A 166 -2.83 -36.71 5.34
C SER A 166 -3.72 -35.68 4.65
N GLU A 167 -3.20 -34.49 4.33
CA GLU A 167 -4.01 -33.38 3.80
C GLU A 167 -3.26 -32.68 2.64
N PRO A 168 -3.99 -32.18 1.61
CA PRO A 168 -3.37 -31.50 0.48
C PRO A 168 -2.79 -30.12 0.85
N ILE A 169 -3.25 -29.52 1.96
CA ILE A 169 -2.97 -28.14 2.38
C ILE A 169 -1.78 -28.08 3.36
N ARG A 170 -0.97 -27.01 3.25
CA ARG A 170 0.12 -26.72 4.17
C ARG A 170 -0.40 -26.07 5.45
N LYS A 171 -0.15 -26.68 6.62
CA LYS A 171 -0.46 -26.06 7.92
C LYS A 171 0.63 -25.07 8.32
N LEU A 172 0.24 -23.85 8.67
CA LEU A 172 1.13 -22.79 9.14
C LEU A 172 1.83 -23.20 10.46
N LYS A 173 3.05 -22.70 10.69
CA LYS A 173 3.77 -22.74 11.97
C LYS A 173 3.71 -21.33 12.58
N PRO A 174 2.73 -20.98 13.43
CA PRO A 174 2.46 -19.58 13.75
C PRO A 174 3.63 -18.85 14.42
N HIS A 175 4.31 -19.52 15.35
CA HIS A 175 5.49 -18.98 16.04
C HIS A 175 6.81 -19.21 15.29
N SER A 176 6.79 -19.39 13.96
CA SER A 176 8.02 -19.53 13.17
C SER A 176 8.78 -18.19 13.13
N PRO A 177 10.03 -18.13 13.64
CA PRO A 177 10.81 -16.88 13.65
C PRO A 177 11.21 -16.42 12.24
N PHE A 178 10.97 -17.25 11.22
CA PHE A 178 11.29 -16.99 9.82
C PHE A 178 10.16 -16.32 9.03
N LEU A 179 8.95 -16.20 9.60
CA LEU A 179 7.72 -15.85 8.88
C LEU A 179 7.84 -14.59 8.04
N GLU A 180 8.11 -13.45 8.68
CA GLU A 180 8.38 -12.15 8.05
C GLU A 180 9.50 -12.21 6.98
N THR A 181 10.59 -12.94 7.27
CA THR A 181 11.75 -13.04 6.37
C THR A 181 11.43 -13.85 5.11
N VAL A 182 10.58 -14.89 5.23
CA VAL A 182 10.12 -15.69 4.07
C VAL A 182 9.07 -14.93 3.27
N LEU A 183 8.10 -14.26 3.92
CA LEU A 183 7.07 -13.48 3.22
C LEU A 183 7.71 -12.38 2.34
N ASN A 184 8.62 -11.58 2.90
CA ASN A 184 9.34 -10.55 2.13
C ASN A 184 10.25 -11.15 1.05
N ALA A 185 10.91 -12.29 1.31
CA ALA A 185 11.74 -12.96 0.31
C ALA A 185 10.95 -13.52 -0.89
N LEU A 186 9.72 -13.98 -0.67
CA LEU A 186 8.82 -14.41 -1.75
C LEU A 186 8.24 -13.19 -2.48
N GLY A 187 7.89 -12.11 -1.77
CA GLY A 187 7.35 -10.88 -2.35
C GLY A 187 8.32 -10.16 -3.30
N GLU A 188 9.61 -10.11 -2.96
CA GLU A 188 10.65 -9.51 -3.82
C GLU A 188 10.90 -10.32 -5.11
N LEU A 189 10.61 -11.63 -5.11
CA LEU A 189 10.92 -12.53 -6.23
C LEU A 189 9.72 -12.85 -7.12
N ILE A 190 8.49 -12.82 -6.60
CA ILE A 190 7.29 -13.25 -7.33
C ILE A 190 7.01 -12.40 -8.58
N ALA A 191 7.20 -11.09 -8.50
CA ALA A 191 7.03 -10.18 -9.64
C ALA A 191 8.14 -10.33 -10.71
N ARG A 192 9.32 -10.84 -10.32
CA ARG A 192 10.48 -11.07 -11.22
C ARG A 192 10.44 -12.45 -11.87
N HIS A 193 9.88 -13.44 -11.20
CA HIS A 193 9.86 -14.84 -11.64
C HIS A 193 8.46 -15.49 -11.59
N PRO A 194 7.39 -14.83 -12.07
CA PRO A 194 6.01 -15.28 -11.85
C PRO A 194 5.70 -16.68 -12.41
N THR A 195 6.32 -17.04 -13.54
CA THR A 195 6.18 -18.37 -14.15
C THR A 195 6.75 -19.50 -13.28
N ILE A 196 7.80 -19.22 -12.50
CA ILE A 196 8.41 -20.19 -11.57
C ILE A 196 7.61 -20.27 -10.26
N PHE A 197 6.93 -19.19 -9.87
CA PHE A 197 6.05 -19.16 -8.70
C PHE A 197 4.68 -19.80 -8.95
N ARG A 198 4.18 -19.84 -10.19
CA ARG A 198 2.84 -20.36 -10.54
C ARG A 198 2.51 -21.76 -9.97
N PRO A 199 3.40 -22.78 -9.97
CA PRO A 199 3.11 -24.09 -9.34
C PRO A 199 2.99 -24.06 -7.81
N PHE A 200 3.39 -22.95 -7.17
CA PHE A 200 3.35 -22.75 -5.72
C PHE A 200 2.27 -21.76 -5.28
N SER A 201 1.56 -21.10 -6.21
CA SER A 201 0.62 -20.02 -5.89
C SER A 201 -0.44 -20.43 -4.87
N ALA A 202 -1.13 -21.54 -5.08
CA ALA A 202 -2.15 -22.06 -4.15
C ALA A 202 -1.57 -22.45 -2.77
N GLN A 203 -0.33 -22.95 -2.72
CA GLN A 203 0.35 -23.28 -1.47
C GLN A 203 0.73 -22.00 -0.67
N ILE A 204 1.06 -20.92 -1.38
CA ILE A 204 1.35 -19.61 -0.79
C ILE A 204 0.03 -18.95 -0.35
N HIS A 205 -0.99 -18.92 -1.21
CA HIS A 205 -2.32 -18.36 -0.96
C HIS A 205 -2.93 -18.93 0.33
N SER A 206 -2.93 -20.25 0.51
CA SER A 206 -3.45 -20.90 1.73
C SER A 206 -2.69 -20.52 3.01
N ILE A 207 -1.36 -20.37 2.92
CA ILE A 207 -0.55 -19.88 4.04
C ILE A 207 -0.90 -18.43 4.38
N LEU A 208 -1.21 -17.60 3.39
CA LEU A 208 -1.59 -16.20 3.59
C LEU A 208 -3.01 -16.05 4.14
N GLN A 209 -3.98 -16.83 3.64
CA GLN A 209 -5.32 -16.92 4.22
C GLN A 209 -5.27 -17.30 5.71
N ALA A 210 -4.38 -18.24 6.08
CA ALA A 210 -4.16 -18.65 7.47
C ALA A 210 -3.43 -17.61 8.35
N ILE A 211 -2.85 -16.55 7.76
CA ILE A 211 -2.24 -15.43 8.49
C ILE A 211 -3.23 -14.26 8.60
N ILE A 212 -3.79 -13.83 7.48
CA ILE A 212 -4.73 -12.70 7.35
C ILE A 212 -6.05 -13.01 8.08
N GLY A 213 -6.53 -14.27 8.01
CA GLY A 213 -7.74 -14.71 8.69
C GLY A 213 -7.56 -15.06 10.17
N SER A 214 -6.34 -15.00 10.73
CA SER A 214 -6.05 -15.52 12.07
C SER A 214 -6.61 -14.66 13.20
N THR A 215 -7.67 -15.13 13.85
CA THR A 215 -8.10 -14.63 15.17
C THR A 215 -7.12 -15.02 16.27
N SER A 216 -6.54 -16.23 16.21
CA SER A 216 -5.55 -16.71 17.18
C SER A 216 -4.55 -17.68 16.54
N PRO A 217 -3.23 -17.49 16.73
CA PRO A 217 -2.61 -16.37 17.44
C PRO A 217 -2.59 -15.09 16.59
N THR A 218 -2.60 -13.94 17.26
CA THR A 218 -2.44 -12.63 16.62
C THR A 218 -1.03 -12.46 16.06
N PHE A 219 -0.90 -12.01 14.81
CA PHE A 219 0.40 -11.75 14.17
C PHE A 219 0.84 -10.30 14.32
N PRO A 220 2.16 -10.00 14.38
CA PRO A 220 2.66 -8.62 14.36
C PRO A 220 2.29 -7.89 13.06
N GLN A 221 2.06 -6.58 13.12
CA GLN A 221 1.65 -5.78 11.96
C GLN A 221 2.65 -5.87 10.78
N THR A 222 3.95 -6.06 11.04
CA THR A 222 4.94 -6.25 9.97
C THR A 222 4.77 -7.57 9.23
N VAL A 223 4.28 -8.62 9.91
CA VAL A 223 3.92 -9.90 9.31
C VAL A 223 2.64 -9.77 8.50
N LEU A 224 1.60 -9.11 9.03
CA LEU A 224 0.33 -8.87 8.32
C LEU A 224 0.56 -8.07 7.04
N ALA A 225 1.22 -6.91 7.12
CA ALA A 225 1.53 -6.09 5.94
C ALA A 225 2.47 -6.79 4.93
N SER A 226 3.29 -7.75 5.37
CA SER A 226 4.08 -8.60 4.46
C SER A 226 3.23 -9.69 3.81
N ALA A 227 2.23 -10.21 4.52
CA ALA A 227 1.30 -11.21 4.04
C ALA A 227 0.31 -10.62 3.03
N GLU A 228 -0.31 -9.48 3.33
CA GLU A 228 -1.18 -8.72 2.40
C GLU A 228 -0.44 -8.40 1.10
N ARG A 229 0.75 -7.79 1.18
CA ARG A 229 1.53 -7.43 0.00
C ARG A 229 1.89 -8.65 -0.85
N LEU A 230 2.22 -9.79 -0.23
CA LEU A 230 2.45 -11.04 -0.97
C LEU A 230 1.16 -11.61 -1.57
N PHE A 231 0.03 -11.53 -0.85
CA PHE A 231 -1.28 -11.98 -1.33
C PHE A 231 -1.68 -11.21 -2.59
N ILE A 232 -1.64 -9.88 -2.51
CA ILE A 232 -1.91 -8.98 -3.64
C ILE A 232 -0.93 -9.31 -4.77
N SER A 233 0.35 -9.53 -4.47
CA SER A 233 1.37 -9.87 -5.47
C SER A 233 1.18 -11.22 -6.18
N LEU A 234 0.29 -12.11 -5.71
CA LEU A 234 -0.03 -13.37 -6.39
C LEU A 234 -0.64 -13.14 -7.79
N HIS A 235 -1.28 -12.00 -8.06
CA HIS A 235 -1.84 -11.68 -9.39
C HIS A 235 -0.80 -11.77 -10.53
N HIS A 236 0.48 -11.51 -10.24
CA HIS A 236 1.57 -11.69 -11.21
C HIS A 236 1.71 -13.14 -11.72
N CYS A 237 1.30 -14.14 -10.93
CA CYS A 237 1.35 -15.55 -11.32
C CYS A 237 0.23 -15.97 -12.28
N ALA A 238 -0.74 -15.09 -12.59
CA ALA A 238 -1.85 -15.38 -13.50
C ALA A 238 -1.37 -15.88 -14.88
N PRO A 239 -2.15 -16.73 -15.58
CA PRO A 239 -1.85 -17.14 -16.94
C PRO A 239 -2.13 -16.01 -17.96
N LYS A 240 -1.60 -16.15 -19.18
CA LYS A 240 -2.06 -15.45 -20.41
C LYS A 240 -2.45 -13.96 -20.25
N ASN A 241 -1.65 -13.16 -19.53
CA ASN A 241 -1.87 -11.72 -19.30
C ASN A 241 -3.14 -11.34 -18.49
N THR A 242 -3.84 -12.29 -17.84
CA THR A 242 -5.04 -12.02 -17.03
C THR A 242 -4.72 -11.48 -15.62
N SER A 243 -3.56 -10.84 -15.45
CA SER A 243 -3.10 -10.35 -14.14
C SER A 243 -3.91 -9.15 -13.65
N GLY A 244 -4.44 -8.32 -14.56
CA GLY A 244 -5.34 -7.21 -14.22
C GLY A 244 -6.71 -7.70 -13.74
N GLU A 245 -7.26 -8.70 -14.42
CA GLU A 245 -8.52 -9.38 -14.05
C GLU A 245 -8.38 -10.11 -12.72
N GLU A 246 -7.29 -10.84 -12.50
CA GLU A 246 -7.04 -11.54 -11.23
C GLU A 246 -6.90 -10.55 -10.05
N TRP A 247 -6.17 -9.45 -10.24
CA TRP A 247 -6.07 -8.36 -9.26
C TRP A 247 -7.45 -7.76 -8.95
N LYS A 248 -8.26 -7.50 -9.98
CA LYS A 248 -9.61 -6.92 -9.87
C LYS A 248 -10.58 -7.87 -9.16
N ASN A 249 -10.52 -9.16 -9.48
CA ASN A 249 -11.35 -10.19 -8.88
C ASN A 249 -11.01 -10.36 -7.40
N ALA A 250 -9.72 -10.46 -7.05
CA ALA A 250 -9.27 -10.55 -5.66
C ALA A 250 -9.64 -9.29 -4.85
N CYS A 251 -9.55 -8.10 -5.46
CA CYS A 251 -10.04 -6.85 -4.87
C CYS A 251 -11.57 -6.86 -4.62
N ARG A 252 -12.39 -7.30 -5.59
CA ARG A 252 -13.85 -7.46 -5.40
C ARG A 252 -14.20 -8.51 -4.34
N MET A 253 -13.49 -9.64 -4.30
CA MET A 253 -13.69 -10.67 -3.26
C MET A 253 -13.31 -10.17 -1.86
N THR A 254 -12.34 -9.25 -1.76
CA THR A 254 -11.99 -8.54 -0.52
C THR A 254 -13.12 -7.61 -0.09
N ILE A 255 -13.68 -6.80 -1.00
CA ILE A 255 -14.86 -5.95 -0.73
C ILE A 255 -16.05 -6.81 -0.26
N ALA A 256 -16.32 -7.94 -0.92
CA ALA A 256 -17.39 -8.87 -0.52
C ALA A 256 -17.15 -9.51 0.86
N SER A 257 -15.90 -9.84 1.21
CA SER A 257 -15.53 -10.35 2.54
C SER A 257 -15.76 -9.29 3.63
N ILE A 258 -15.49 -8.01 3.36
CA ILE A 258 -15.78 -6.91 4.29
C ILE A 258 -17.29 -6.75 4.49
N HIS A 259 -18.10 -6.78 3.42
CA HIS A 259 -19.56 -6.75 3.55
C HIS A 259 -20.08 -7.94 4.37
N GLY A 260 -19.64 -9.16 4.08
CA GLY A 260 -20.04 -10.36 4.83
C GLY A 260 -19.62 -10.33 6.30
N ALA A 261 -18.46 -9.74 6.63
CA ALA A 261 -18.06 -9.51 8.01
C ALA A 261 -18.90 -8.40 8.69
N ALA A 262 -19.24 -7.33 7.96
CA ALA A 262 -20.06 -6.22 8.45
C ALA A 262 -21.48 -6.69 8.79
N ASP A 263 -22.07 -7.61 8.00
CA ASP A 263 -23.38 -8.20 8.26
C ASP A 263 -23.49 -8.79 9.68
N TYR A 264 -22.43 -9.41 10.19
CA TYR A 264 -22.40 -9.95 11.56
C TYR A 264 -21.99 -8.90 12.60
N VAL A 265 -21.02 -8.04 12.31
CA VAL A 265 -20.52 -7.01 13.26
C VAL A 265 -21.57 -5.95 13.55
N PHE A 266 -22.35 -5.53 12.55
CA PHE A 266 -23.39 -4.50 12.69
C PHE A 266 -24.76 -5.05 13.11
N ARG A 267 -24.90 -6.35 13.39
CA ARG A 267 -26.20 -7.00 13.73
C ARG A 267 -26.97 -6.36 14.89
N ALA A 268 -26.30 -5.58 15.74
CA ALA A 268 -26.88 -4.79 16.84
C ALA A 268 -27.67 -3.55 16.38
N VAL A 269 -27.58 -3.18 15.10
CA VAL A 269 -28.18 -2.01 14.45
C VAL A 269 -29.01 -2.47 13.25
N VAL A 270 -30.11 -1.77 12.97
CA VAL A 270 -30.86 -1.90 11.71
C VAL A 270 -30.25 -0.93 10.70
N GLU A 271 -29.49 -1.45 9.75
CA GLU A 271 -28.86 -0.64 8.70
C GLU A 271 -29.90 -0.04 7.75
N GLN A 272 -29.70 1.23 7.35
CA GLN A 272 -30.52 1.94 6.35
C GLN A 272 -29.83 2.01 4.97
N TRP A 273 -28.70 1.32 4.81
CA TRP A 273 -27.96 1.23 3.55
C TRP A 273 -28.53 0.13 2.65
N GLU A 274 -28.62 0.41 1.35
CA GLU A 274 -28.89 -0.57 0.30
C GLU A 274 -27.78 -0.43 -0.77
N SER A 275 -27.08 -1.52 -1.09
CA SER A 275 -25.97 -1.49 -2.05
C SER A 275 -26.41 -1.07 -3.45
N VAL A 276 -25.51 -0.43 -4.19
CA VAL A 276 -25.66 -0.26 -5.65
C VAL A 276 -25.47 -1.58 -6.42
N ASP A 277 -24.80 -2.59 -5.85
CA ASP A 277 -24.64 -3.92 -6.45
C ASP A 277 -25.81 -4.84 -6.04
N PRO A 278 -26.65 -5.35 -6.98
CA PRO A 278 -27.78 -6.21 -6.65
C PRO A 278 -27.35 -7.55 -6.03
N ALA A 279 -26.11 -8.00 -6.21
CA ALA A 279 -25.60 -9.20 -5.54
C ALA A 279 -25.46 -9.00 -4.02
N LEU A 280 -25.23 -7.77 -3.56
CA LEU A 280 -25.12 -7.40 -2.14
C LEU A 280 -26.46 -7.00 -1.50
N ARG A 281 -27.57 -7.00 -2.27
CA ARG A 281 -28.94 -6.77 -1.77
C ARG A 281 -29.63 -8.04 -1.28
N GLN A 282 -29.06 -9.21 -1.56
CA GLN A 282 -29.58 -10.46 -1.03
C GLN A 282 -29.32 -10.48 0.49
N ALA A 283 -30.38 -10.70 1.27
CA ALA A 283 -30.31 -10.62 2.72
C ALA A 283 -29.21 -11.52 3.29
N SER A 284 -28.49 -11.00 4.29
CA SER A 284 -27.41 -11.73 4.95
C SER A 284 -27.91 -13.05 5.54
N LYS A 285 -27.00 -14.04 5.62
CA LYS A 285 -27.33 -15.41 6.08
C LYS A 285 -28.11 -15.34 7.40
N PRO A 286 -29.20 -16.09 7.59
CA PRO A 286 -30.04 -15.99 8.78
C PRO A 286 -29.22 -16.26 10.05
N GLN A 287 -29.10 -15.24 10.90
CA GLN A 287 -28.21 -15.25 12.06
C GLN A 287 -28.92 -15.76 13.31
N ASP A 288 -28.23 -16.58 14.11
CA ASP A 288 -28.70 -16.96 15.43
C ASP A 288 -28.37 -15.86 16.46
N TYR A 289 -29.30 -14.92 16.64
CA TYR A 289 -29.18 -13.83 17.61
C TYR A 289 -29.18 -14.29 19.08
N SER A 290 -29.44 -15.58 19.37
CA SER A 290 -29.30 -16.13 20.74
C SER A 290 -27.84 -16.43 21.12
N ARG A 291 -26.92 -16.40 20.15
CA ARG A 291 -25.49 -16.69 20.33
C ARG A 291 -24.62 -15.45 20.18
N GLU A 292 -23.39 -15.55 20.68
CA GLU A 292 -22.31 -14.60 20.41
C GLU A 292 -22.11 -14.39 18.90
N VAL A 293 -21.58 -13.23 18.51
CA VAL A 293 -21.23 -12.93 17.11
C VAL A 293 -20.21 -13.96 16.60
N SER A 294 -20.52 -14.64 15.49
CA SER A 294 -19.56 -15.53 14.83
C SER A 294 -19.90 -15.73 13.35
N ASP A 295 -18.89 -15.69 12.48
CA ASP A 295 -19.00 -16.28 11.14
C ASP A 295 -18.44 -17.70 11.20
N GLY A 296 -19.30 -18.71 11.03
CA GLY A 296 -18.95 -20.13 11.15
C GLY A 296 -18.39 -20.77 9.87
N GLY A 297 -18.24 -20.01 8.78
CA GLY A 297 -17.85 -20.52 7.46
C GLY A 297 -16.43 -20.18 7.02
N LEU A 298 -16.13 -20.55 5.77
CA LEU A 298 -15.12 -19.84 4.99
C LEU A 298 -15.80 -18.65 4.29
N ASP A 299 -15.13 -17.50 4.26
CA ASP A 299 -15.64 -16.30 3.57
C ASP A 299 -15.34 -16.30 2.06
N THR A 300 -15.70 -15.22 1.35
CA THR A 300 -15.45 -15.06 -0.10
C THR A 300 -13.96 -15.00 -0.48
N LEU A 301 -13.06 -14.74 0.48
CA LEU A 301 -11.61 -14.83 0.31
C LEU A 301 -11.06 -16.20 0.75
N GLY A 302 -11.91 -17.12 1.24
CA GLY A 302 -11.51 -18.39 1.83
C GLY A 302 -10.73 -18.23 3.15
N LEU A 303 -10.91 -17.12 3.85
CA LEU A 303 -10.41 -16.95 5.22
C LEU A 303 -11.23 -17.80 6.19
N ALA A 304 -10.62 -18.24 7.28
CA ALA A 304 -11.29 -18.99 8.34
C ALA A 304 -12.39 -18.16 9.03
N GLY A 305 -13.37 -18.85 9.61
CA GLY A 305 -14.37 -18.26 10.49
C GLY A 305 -13.79 -17.64 11.76
N TRP A 306 -14.61 -16.88 12.48
CA TRP A 306 -14.21 -16.11 13.67
C TRP A 306 -15.37 -16.02 14.66
N GLN A 307 -15.06 -15.76 15.94
CA GLN A 307 -16.02 -15.66 17.04
C GLN A 307 -15.67 -14.48 17.96
N GLY A 308 -16.68 -13.82 18.51
CA GLY A 308 -16.57 -12.61 19.32
C GLY A 308 -16.56 -11.34 18.48
N LEU A 309 -17.16 -10.27 19.00
CA LEU A 309 -17.29 -8.99 18.29
C LEU A 309 -15.91 -8.39 17.95
N ASP A 310 -14.95 -8.43 18.89
CA ASP A 310 -13.56 -8.00 18.69
C ASP A 310 -12.92 -8.65 17.47
N SER A 311 -13.16 -9.94 17.27
CA SER A 311 -12.61 -10.72 16.15
C SER A 311 -13.19 -10.29 14.81
N GLY A 312 -14.48 -9.93 14.78
CA GLY A 312 -15.14 -9.38 13.61
C GLY A 312 -14.66 -7.96 13.28
N VAL A 313 -14.54 -7.09 14.29
CA VAL A 313 -13.96 -5.75 14.13
C VAL A 313 -12.51 -5.84 13.64
N ASN A 314 -11.71 -6.75 14.19
CA ASN A 314 -10.35 -7.00 13.72
C ASN A 314 -10.30 -7.54 12.29
N ARG A 315 -11.23 -8.43 11.89
CA ARG A 315 -11.37 -8.90 10.50
C ARG A 315 -11.69 -7.73 9.56
N LEU A 316 -12.63 -6.87 9.90
CA LEU A 316 -12.96 -5.66 9.12
C LEU A 316 -11.74 -4.75 8.96
N VAL A 317 -11.03 -4.42 10.04
CA VAL A 317 -9.86 -3.53 10.02
C VAL A 317 -8.73 -4.11 9.17
N VAL A 318 -8.41 -5.40 9.32
CA VAL A 318 -7.37 -6.07 8.51
C VAL A 318 -7.74 -6.09 7.02
N LEU A 319 -9.02 -6.29 6.68
CA LEU A 319 -9.47 -6.27 5.28
C LEU A 319 -9.50 -4.85 4.68
N LEU A 320 -9.82 -3.82 5.47
CA LEU A 320 -9.72 -2.40 5.05
C LEU A 320 -8.26 -1.96 4.87
N GLN A 321 -7.36 -2.45 5.72
CA GLN A 321 -5.91 -2.31 5.52
C GLN A 321 -5.46 -3.03 4.25
N MET A 322 -5.94 -4.26 4.01
CA MET A 322 -5.67 -5.00 2.77
C MET A 322 -6.16 -4.26 1.52
N LEU A 323 -7.34 -3.63 1.54
CA LEU A 323 -7.79 -2.73 0.44
C LEU A 323 -6.88 -1.50 0.28
N SER A 324 -6.38 -0.92 1.37
CA SER A 324 -5.37 0.15 1.31
C SER A 324 -4.05 -0.34 0.70
N THR A 325 -3.64 -1.57 1.01
CA THR A 325 -2.47 -2.22 0.42
C THR A 325 -2.69 -2.54 -1.07
N TYR A 326 -3.91 -2.87 -1.53
CA TYR A 326 -4.23 -2.96 -2.96
C TYR A 326 -3.98 -1.62 -3.66
N LEU A 327 -4.52 -0.51 -3.14
CA LEU A 327 -4.41 0.82 -3.75
C LEU A 327 -2.99 1.41 -3.75
N THR A 328 -2.10 0.90 -2.89
CA THR A 328 -0.71 1.40 -2.73
C THR A 328 0.36 0.45 -3.30
N THR A 329 -0.03 -0.75 -3.76
CA THR A 329 0.90 -1.70 -4.38
C THR A 329 1.04 -1.44 -5.87
N ALA A 330 2.25 -1.09 -6.32
CA ALA A 330 2.56 -0.90 -7.74
C ALA A 330 2.41 -2.21 -8.54
N THR A 331 1.77 -2.14 -9.71
CA THR A 331 1.55 -3.27 -10.62
C THR A 331 2.35 -3.10 -11.92
N ALA A 332 2.74 -4.22 -12.54
CA ALA A 332 3.45 -4.20 -13.82
C ALA A 332 2.51 -4.00 -15.04
N SER A 333 1.20 -4.19 -14.85
CA SER A 333 0.15 -3.96 -15.85
C SER A 333 -0.83 -2.89 -15.39
N MET A 334 -1.57 -2.31 -16.34
CA MET A 334 -2.77 -1.52 -16.03
C MET A 334 -3.77 -2.36 -15.24
N ILE A 335 -4.48 -1.73 -14.30
CA ILE A 335 -5.50 -2.35 -13.43
C ILE A 335 -6.77 -1.49 -13.41
N SER A 336 -7.92 -2.14 -13.23
CA SER A 336 -9.24 -1.49 -13.16
C SER A 336 -9.71 -1.45 -11.71
N ILE A 337 -9.52 -0.30 -11.05
CA ILE A 337 -9.88 -0.08 -9.64
C ILE A 337 -11.41 0.06 -9.50
N PRO A 338 -12.07 -0.72 -8.63
CA PRO A 338 -13.53 -0.70 -8.47
C PRO A 338 -14.02 0.46 -7.58
N ILE A 339 -13.74 1.71 -7.96
CA ILE A 339 -13.99 2.92 -7.15
C ILE A 339 -15.43 2.98 -6.62
N GLY A 340 -16.43 2.67 -7.46
CA GLY A 340 -17.84 2.68 -7.05
C GLY A 340 -18.16 1.71 -5.90
N HIS A 341 -17.61 0.50 -5.92
CA HIS A 341 -17.79 -0.47 -4.84
C HIS A 341 -17.02 -0.07 -3.57
N ILE A 342 -15.86 0.60 -3.69
CA ILE A 342 -15.13 1.15 -2.54
C ILE A 342 -15.95 2.26 -1.88
N MET A 343 -16.53 3.18 -2.66
CA MET A 343 -17.37 4.26 -2.15
C MET A 343 -18.70 3.76 -1.56
N ASP A 344 -19.29 2.70 -2.12
CA ASP A 344 -20.48 2.04 -1.55
C ASP A 344 -20.16 1.38 -0.20
N LEU A 345 -19.04 0.65 -0.13
CA LEU A 345 -18.54 0.05 1.10
C LEU A 345 -18.26 1.10 2.19
N THR A 346 -17.55 2.19 1.88
CA THR A 346 -17.32 3.24 2.90
C THR A 346 -18.59 3.99 3.26
N SER A 347 -19.57 4.12 2.33
CA SER A 347 -20.89 4.65 2.66
C SER A 347 -21.62 3.79 3.67
N ARG A 348 -21.63 2.45 3.50
CA ARG A 348 -22.20 1.50 4.46
C ARG A 348 -21.53 1.64 5.83
N LEU A 349 -20.20 1.52 5.87
CA LEU A 349 -19.44 1.52 7.12
C LEU A 349 -19.58 2.85 7.87
N THR A 350 -19.55 3.98 7.18
CA THR A 350 -19.69 5.32 7.80
C THR A 350 -21.12 5.76 8.09
N ALA A 351 -22.14 5.01 7.65
CA ALA A 351 -23.53 5.27 8.04
C ALA A 351 -23.81 4.90 9.51
N VAL A 352 -23.14 3.87 10.03
CA VAL A 352 -23.28 3.40 11.41
C VAL A 352 -22.28 4.13 12.31
N VAL A 353 -22.70 5.25 12.91
CA VAL A 353 -21.87 6.07 13.81
C VAL A 353 -22.24 5.88 15.29
N VAL A 354 -21.42 6.38 16.21
CA VAL A 354 -21.83 6.48 17.63
C VAL A 354 -23.03 7.45 17.77
N PRO A 355 -24.14 7.04 18.43
CA PRO A 355 -25.27 7.93 18.67
C PRO A 355 -24.90 9.18 19.47
N SER A 356 -25.50 10.31 19.11
CA SER A 356 -25.30 11.61 19.75
C SER A 356 -26.66 12.23 20.09
N ASP A 357 -26.71 13.12 21.08
CA ASP A 357 -27.95 13.68 21.62
C ASP A 357 -28.83 14.29 20.51
N GLY A 358 -29.94 13.61 20.18
CA GLY A 358 -30.86 13.98 19.10
C GLY A 358 -30.70 13.24 17.77
N ARG A 359 -29.93 12.13 17.71
CA ARG A 359 -29.86 11.23 16.55
C ARG A 359 -30.00 9.76 16.96
N ASP A 360 -31.21 9.23 16.85
CA ASP A 360 -31.50 7.83 17.13
C ASP A 360 -31.12 6.93 15.95
N ILE A 361 -30.09 6.09 16.15
CA ILE A 361 -29.83 4.93 15.30
C ILE A 361 -30.77 3.81 15.73
N GLN A 362 -31.49 3.23 14.78
CA GLN A 362 -32.44 2.15 15.05
C GLN A 362 -31.69 0.90 15.52
N ALA A 363 -31.77 0.61 16.82
CA ALA A 363 -31.18 -0.59 17.40
C ALA A 363 -31.97 -1.85 17.00
N ASN A 364 -31.29 -2.97 16.83
CA ASN A 364 -31.94 -4.28 16.72
C ASN A 364 -32.47 -4.71 18.11
N PRO A 365 -33.79 -4.88 18.31
CA PRO A 365 -34.35 -5.24 19.62
C PRO A 365 -34.03 -6.68 20.05
N GLN A 366 -33.49 -7.51 19.16
CA GLN A 366 -33.10 -8.90 19.47
C GLN A 366 -31.69 -9.01 20.06
N ILE A 367 -30.88 -7.94 20.02
CA ILE A 367 -29.49 -7.93 20.48
C ILE A 367 -29.36 -7.25 21.85
N SER A 368 -28.45 -7.76 22.67
CA SER A 368 -28.21 -7.22 24.01
C SER A 368 -27.73 -5.77 23.99
N ARG A 369 -28.16 -4.96 24.97
CA ARG A 369 -27.67 -3.59 25.15
C ARG A 369 -26.14 -3.55 25.28
N THR A 370 -25.56 -4.51 25.98
CA THR A 370 -24.12 -4.65 26.21
C THR A 370 -23.33 -4.89 24.91
N GLU A 371 -23.83 -5.73 24.00
CA GLU A 371 -23.19 -5.96 22.69
C GLU A 371 -23.27 -4.71 21.81
N ARG A 372 -24.39 -3.98 21.84
CA ARG A 372 -24.57 -2.72 21.12
C ARG A 372 -23.68 -1.59 21.66
N GLU A 373 -23.53 -1.48 22.98
CA GLU A 373 -22.60 -0.53 23.62
C GLU A 373 -21.14 -0.90 23.34
N HIS A 374 -20.81 -2.19 23.22
CA HIS A 374 -19.49 -2.65 22.79
C HIS A 374 -19.22 -2.29 21.32
N LEU A 375 -20.17 -2.50 20.41
CA LEU A 375 -20.05 -2.06 19.01
C LEU A 375 -19.76 -0.56 18.93
N PHE A 376 -20.50 0.28 19.66
CA PHE A 376 -20.29 1.72 19.67
C PHE A 376 -18.92 2.15 20.24
N ALA A 377 -18.30 1.35 21.11
CA ALA A 377 -16.92 1.59 21.54
C ALA A 377 -15.89 1.31 20.43
N GLU A 378 -16.23 0.42 19.49
CA GLU A 378 -15.33 -0.07 18.43
C GLU A 378 -15.53 0.59 17.05
N LEU A 379 -16.67 1.25 16.80
CA LEU A 379 -16.91 2.02 15.56
C LEU A 379 -15.75 2.97 15.20
N PRO A 380 -15.11 3.71 16.13
CA PRO A 380 -13.98 4.57 15.80
C PRO A 380 -12.80 3.81 15.16
N ARG A 381 -12.56 2.54 15.53
CA ARG A 381 -11.46 1.73 14.97
C ARG A 381 -11.74 1.31 13.53
N ILE A 382 -13.00 1.02 13.21
CA ILE A 382 -13.47 0.76 11.84
C ILE A 382 -13.35 2.03 10.99
N HIS A 383 -13.85 3.16 11.53
CA HIS A 383 -13.86 4.44 10.83
C HIS A 383 -12.46 5.01 10.54
N VAL A 384 -11.49 4.85 11.45
CA VAL A 384 -10.08 5.19 11.19
C VAL A 384 -9.57 4.44 9.96
N ALA A 385 -9.80 3.12 9.89
CA ALA A 385 -9.40 2.32 8.74
C ALA A 385 -10.14 2.71 7.44
N CYS A 386 -11.41 3.13 7.53
CA CYS A 386 -12.14 3.72 6.39
C CYS A 386 -11.54 5.05 5.92
N MET A 387 -11.16 5.95 6.84
CA MET A 387 -10.52 7.22 6.48
C MET A 387 -9.13 7.01 5.89
N GLU A 388 -8.35 6.05 6.39
CA GLU A 388 -7.07 5.64 5.79
C GLU A 388 -7.26 5.10 4.37
N LEU A 389 -8.26 4.23 4.15
CA LEU A 389 -8.60 3.71 2.82
C LEU A 389 -8.96 4.83 1.84
N LEU A 390 -9.82 5.77 2.26
CA LEU A 390 -10.21 6.93 1.45
C LEU A 390 -9.04 7.89 1.18
N GLN A 391 -8.14 8.07 2.15
CA GLN A 391 -6.94 8.89 1.96
C GLN A 391 -5.98 8.24 0.95
N ASN A 392 -5.77 6.93 1.05
CA ASN A 392 -4.95 6.17 0.10
C ASN A 392 -5.57 6.19 -1.30
N LEU A 393 -6.91 6.12 -1.43
CA LEU A 393 -7.61 6.28 -2.70
C LEU A 393 -7.35 7.66 -3.35
N VAL A 394 -7.46 8.74 -2.58
CA VAL A 394 -7.21 10.12 -3.08
C VAL A 394 -5.71 10.36 -3.39
N LYS A 395 -4.81 9.72 -2.65
CA LYS A 395 -3.37 9.76 -2.91
C LYS A 395 -3.02 9.01 -4.20
N SER A 396 -3.47 7.76 -4.37
CA SER A 396 -3.12 6.92 -5.53
C SER A 396 -3.81 7.32 -6.84
N LEU A 397 -5.00 7.94 -6.80
CA LEU A 397 -5.68 8.44 -8.01
C LEU A 397 -5.31 9.88 -8.37
N GLU A 398 -4.66 10.63 -7.48
CA GLU A 398 -4.32 12.04 -7.61
C GLU A 398 -5.46 12.93 -8.13
N THR A 399 -5.38 13.43 -9.36
CA THR A 399 -6.41 14.25 -10.01
C THR A 399 -7.61 13.43 -10.48
N GLY A 400 -7.44 12.13 -10.72
CA GLY A 400 -8.53 11.19 -11.00
C GLY A 400 -9.49 10.99 -9.82
N ALA A 401 -9.11 11.38 -8.61
CA ALA A 401 -9.99 11.37 -7.45
C ALA A 401 -11.07 12.47 -7.47
N ILE A 402 -10.87 13.56 -8.22
CA ILE A 402 -11.69 14.79 -8.14
C ILE A 402 -13.22 14.50 -8.13
N PRO A 403 -13.79 13.65 -9.01
CA PRO A 403 -15.23 13.38 -9.04
C PRO A 403 -15.82 12.81 -7.73
N VAL A 404 -15.04 12.12 -6.90
CA VAL A 404 -15.50 11.54 -5.62
C VAL A 404 -15.09 12.37 -4.39
N THR A 405 -14.20 13.35 -4.53
CA THR A 405 -13.63 14.09 -3.39
C THR A 405 -14.67 14.79 -2.51
N GLN A 406 -15.76 15.33 -3.06
CA GLN A 406 -16.83 15.97 -2.28
C GLN A 406 -17.59 14.94 -1.43
N THR A 407 -17.90 13.76 -1.97
CA THR A 407 -18.53 12.66 -1.23
C THR A 407 -17.62 12.15 -0.11
N ILE A 408 -16.31 12.06 -0.37
CA ILE A 408 -15.31 11.69 0.66
C ILE A 408 -15.26 12.76 1.77
N LEU A 409 -15.29 14.05 1.42
CA LEU A 409 -15.37 15.15 2.39
C LEU A 409 -16.64 15.05 3.26
N GLU A 410 -17.79 14.75 2.65
CA GLU A 410 -19.07 14.59 3.34
C GLU A 410 -19.10 13.38 4.29
N GLN A 411 -18.62 12.20 3.85
CA GLN A 411 -18.44 11.02 4.71
C GLN A 411 -17.50 11.33 5.90
N THR A 412 -16.37 11.98 5.64
CA THR A 412 -15.39 12.36 6.67
C THR A 412 -16.01 13.29 7.71
N LEU A 413 -16.74 14.32 7.25
CA LEU A 413 -17.42 15.29 8.12
C LEU A 413 -18.68 14.71 8.81
N TRP A 414 -19.27 13.64 8.29
CA TRP A 414 -20.36 12.92 8.95
C TRP A 414 -19.83 12.20 10.20
N VAL A 415 -18.86 11.30 10.03
CA VAL A 415 -18.23 10.55 11.13
C VAL A 415 -17.59 11.51 12.14
N TYR A 416 -16.82 12.49 11.68
CA TYR A 416 -16.17 13.47 12.56
C TYR A 416 -17.15 14.15 13.52
N ARG A 417 -18.37 14.50 13.09
CA ARG A 417 -19.35 15.19 13.95
C ARG A 417 -19.86 14.31 15.09
N ALA A 418 -19.98 13.00 14.87
CA ALA A 418 -20.35 12.02 15.89
C ALA A 418 -19.16 11.67 16.80
N GLU A 419 -17.98 11.42 16.21
CA GLU A 419 -16.89 10.70 16.87
C GLU A 419 -15.63 11.54 17.18
N LYS A 420 -15.70 12.87 17.04
CA LYS A 420 -14.64 13.84 17.45
C LYS A 420 -14.15 13.70 18.89
N PHE A 421 -14.83 12.96 19.76
CA PHE A 421 -14.29 12.62 21.09
C PHE A 421 -13.05 11.71 20.98
N SER A 422 -13.03 10.81 19.99
CA SER A 422 -11.87 9.97 19.69
C SER A 422 -10.70 10.84 19.24
N ARG A 423 -9.50 10.46 19.68
CA ARG A 423 -8.25 11.09 19.23
C ARG A 423 -7.95 10.72 17.79
N GLU A 424 -8.14 9.45 17.45
CA GLU A 424 -7.66 8.85 16.21
C GLU A 424 -8.52 9.31 15.03
N ILE A 425 -9.84 9.37 15.22
CA ILE A 425 -10.79 10.01 14.28
C ILE A 425 -10.38 11.45 13.94
N ARG A 426 -9.88 12.22 14.91
CA ARG A 426 -9.41 13.58 14.65
C ARG A 426 -8.12 13.61 13.84
N VAL A 427 -7.14 12.76 14.14
CA VAL A 427 -5.92 12.61 13.33
C VAL A 427 -6.27 12.25 11.89
N SER A 428 -7.03 11.16 11.70
CA SER A 428 -7.41 10.66 10.37
C SER A 428 -8.27 11.66 9.59
N ALA A 429 -9.20 12.36 10.25
CA ALA A 429 -10.00 13.41 9.60
C ALA A 429 -9.16 14.64 9.23
N TYR A 430 -8.21 15.07 10.07
CA TYR A 430 -7.33 16.20 9.75
C TYR A 430 -6.40 15.84 8.57
N ASP A 431 -5.73 14.69 8.60
CA ASP A 431 -4.83 14.24 7.53
C ASP A 431 -5.59 13.93 6.21
N LEU A 432 -6.85 13.45 6.27
CA LEU A 432 -7.70 13.23 5.09
C LEU A 432 -8.21 14.56 4.50
N VAL A 433 -8.72 15.48 5.33
CA VAL A 433 -9.18 16.80 4.86
C VAL A 433 -8.01 17.60 4.28
N GLN A 434 -6.83 17.59 4.91
CA GLN A 434 -5.61 18.16 4.34
C GLN A 434 -5.32 17.58 2.94
N THR A 435 -5.38 16.26 2.80
CA THR A 435 -5.18 15.58 1.50
C THR A 435 -6.19 16.07 0.44
N LEU A 436 -7.49 16.14 0.81
CA LEU A 436 -8.56 16.64 -0.08
C LEU A 436 -8.36 18.11 -0.48
N LEU A 437 -7.90 18.97 0.45
CA LEU A 437 -7.62 20.38 0.17
C LEU A 437 -6.56 20.56 -0.93
N THR A 438 -5.55 19.69 -1.00
CA THR A 438 -4.55 19.72 -2.10
C THR A 438 -5.12 19.34 -3.47
N ARG A 439 -6.35 18.81 -3.55
CA ARG A 439 -6.99 18.33 -4.78
C ARG A 439 -8.18 19.19 -5.21
N MET A 440 -8.95 19.73 -4.26
CA MET A 440 -10.19 20.49 -4.51
C MET A 440 -10.25 21.88 -3.87
N GLY A 441 -9.18 22.33 -3.18
CA GLY A 441 -9.19 23.58 -2.42
C GLY A 441 -9.76 24.80 -3.18
N PRO A 442 -9.21 25.17 -4.35
CA PRO A 442 -9.69 26.33 -5.13
C PRO A 442 -11.13 26.21 -5.67
N SER A 443 -11.70 25.00 -5.74
CA SER A 443 -13.09 24.77 -6.16
C SER A 443 -14.06 24.55 -4.99
N LEU A 444 -13.60 24.71 -3.74
CA LEU A 444 -14.46 24.65 -2.56
C LEU A 444 -15.53 25.73 -2.59
N THR A 445 -16.79 25.31 -2.47
CA THR A 445 -17.90 26.24 -2.23
C THR A 445 -17.80 26.87 -0.84
N LYS A 446 -18.39 28.05 -0.68
CA LYS A 446 -18.59 28.70 0.63
C LYS A 446 -19.33 27.79 1.62
N GLN A 447 -20.24 26.94 1.15
CA GLN A 447 -20.95 25.96 1.98
C GLN A 447 -20.02 24.84 2.45
N SER A 448 -19.19 24.29 1.56
CA SER A 448 -18.18 23.27 1.91
C SER A 448 -17.21 23.78 2.97
N LEU A 449 -16.67 25.00 2.80
CA LEU A 449 -15.76 25.60 3.79
C LEU A 449 -16.47 25.98 5.11
N THR A 450 -17.74 26.41 5.06
CA THR A 450 -18.55 26.62 6.28
C THR A 450 -18.75 25.32 7.05
N SER A 451 -18.97 24.20 6.34
CA SER A 451 -19.18 22.87 6.95
C SER A 451 -17.93 22.30 7.63
N LEU A 452 -16.75 22.81 7.28
CA LEU A 452 -15.43 22.52 7.86
C LEU A 452 -15.11 23.34 9.12
N ALA A 453 -15.87 24.40 9.42
CA ALA A 453 -15.49 25.37 10.47
C ALA A 453 -15.35 24.75 11.88
N ASP A 454 -16.15 23.73 12.21
CA ASP A 454 -16.07 23.02 13.49
C ASP A 454 -14.86 22.07 13.60
N LEU A 455 -14.36 21.61 12.46
CA LEU A 455 -13.16 20.78 12.35
C LEU A 455 -11.90 21.66 12.45
N ILE A 456 -11.93 22.84 11.83
CA ILE A 456 -10.85 23.85 11.91
C ILE A 456 -10.73 24.45 13.33
N ARG A 457 -11.85 24.76 14.02
CA ARG A 457 -11.77 25.22 15.43
C ARG A 457 -11.22 24.15 16.37
N ALA A 458 -11.56 22.88 16.14
CA ALA A 458 -11.00 21.78 16.91
C ALA A 458 -9.49 21.61 16.68
N SER A 459 -8.99 21.74 15.44
CA SER A 459 -7.54 21.71 15.20
C SER A 459 -6.82 22.90 15.83
N CYS A 460 -7.45 24.09 15.90
CA CYS A 460 -6.94 25.20 16.71
C CYS A 460 -6.86 24.83 18.22
N HIS A 461 -7.92 24.23 18.78
CA HIS A 461 -7.91 23.80 20.19
C HIS A 461 -6.88 22.69 20.48
N ASP A 462 -6.69 21.73 19.57
CA ASP A 462 -5.76 20.60 19.74
C ASP A 462 -4.27 21.00 19.65
N LEU A 463 -3.98 22.18 19.09
CA LEU A 463 -2.65 22.79 19.07
C LEU A 463 -2.32 23.59 20.33
N LEU A 464 -3.34 24.06 21.06
CA LEU A 464 -3.15 24.81 22.30
C LEU A 464 -2.92 23.85 23.47
N PRO A 465 -2.08 24.22 24.47
CA PRO A 465 -1.97 23.42 25.69
C PRO A 465 -3.35 23.28 26.35
N PRO A 466 -3.74 22.07 26.80
CA PRO A 466 -5.05 21.88 27.41
C PRO A 466 -5.18 22.76 28.66
N VAL A 467 -6.16 23.66 28.62
CA VAL A 467 -6.50 24.52 29.77
C VAL A 467 -6.92 23.60 30.91
N HIS A 468 -6.22 23.66 32.05
CA HIS A 468 -6.45 22.80 33.21
C HIS A 468 -7.94 22.70 33.57
N ASP A 469 -8.43 21.48 33.81
CA ASP A 469 -9.83 21.18 34.14
C ASP A 469 -10.33 21.89 35.40
N GLN A 470 -10.84 23.11 35.25
CA GLN A 470 -11.57 23.83 36.32
C GLN A 470 -12.95 23.20 36.60
N SER A 471 -13.38 22.23 35.78
CA SER A 471 -14.57 21.40 35.94
C SER A 471 -14.41 20.25 36.95
N ALA A 472 -13.18 19.80 37.22
CA ALA A 472 -12.91 18.59 38.01
C ALA A 472 -13.11 18.74 39.54
N SER A 473 -13.50 19.93 40.02
CA SER A 473 -13.71 20.22 41.46
C SER A 473 -15.13 20.73 41.78
N ALA A 474 -16.14 20.35 40.97
CA ALA A 474 -17.52 20.81 41.09
C ALA A 474 -18.53 19.73 41.54
N ARG A 475 -18.12 18.79 42.41
CA ARG A 475 -19.03 17.83 43.08
C ARG A 475 -18.69 17.64 44.57
N ALA A 476 -19.10 18.62 45.37
CA ALA A 476 -19.38 18.47 46.79
C ALA A 476 -20.76 19.11 47.07
N PRO A 477 -21.58 18.60 48.01
CA PRO A 477 -22.95 19.07 48.20
C PRO A 477 -23.01 20.48 48.81
N SER A 478 -24.11 21.17 48.52
CA SER A 478 -24.40 22.54 48.96
C SER A 478 -24.77 22.64 50.44
N ASP A 479 -24.24 23.66 51.13
CA ASP A 479 -25.07 24.43 52.07
C ASP A 479 -24.51 25.86 52.33
N ALA A 480 -25.29 26.68 53.03
CA ALA A 480 -25.03 28.03 53.55
C ALA A 480 -25.00 29.22 52.57
N LYS A 481 -25.74 30.28 52.93
CA LYS A 481 -25.82 31.59 52.25
C LYS A 481 -24.62 32.48 52.54
N GLY A 482 -24.13 33.23 51.55
CA GLY A 482 -23.25 34.39 51.75
C GLY A 482 -23.19 35.33 50.54
N LYS A 483 -23.34 36.65 50.74
CA LYS A 483 -23.08 37.68 49.72
C LYS A 483 -21.67 38.24 49.91
N ALA A 484 -20.83 38.22 48.87
CA ALA A 484 -19.59 39.01 48.80
C ALA A 484 -19.23 39.37 47.35
N LYS A 485 -18.32 40.33 47.17
CA LYS A 485 -17.88 40.85 45.86
C LYS A 485 -16.70 40.07 45.28
N SER A 486 -16.55 40.19 43.96
CA SER A 486 -15.29 40.08 43.19
C SER A 486 -14.05 40.54 43.97
N ASN A 487 -12.96 39.74 43.95
CA ASN A 487 -11.72 40.17 43.29
C ASN A 487 -10.62 39.10 43.20
N HIS A 488 -9.83 39.25 42.12
CA HIS A 488 -8.43 38.85 41.91
C HIS A 488 -7.99 37.37 41.92
N THR A 489 -7.30 37.00 40.85
CA THR A 489 -6.52 35.76 40.66
C THR A 489 -5.18 35.81 41.40
N THR A 490 -4.77 34.70 42.00
CA THR A 490 -3.35 34.38 42.31
C THR A 490 -3.08 32.94 41.91
N ALA A 491 -2.10 32.72 41.04
CA ALA A 491 -1.71 31.38 40.58
C ALA A 491 -0.49 30.89 41.39
N ASN A 492 -0.60 29.73 42.04
CA ASN A 492 0.49 29.15 42.81
C ASN A 492 1.60 28.60 41.89
N ALA A 493 2.82 29.13 42.04
CA ALA A 493 3.95 28.79 41.18
C ALA A 493 4.50 27.36 41.41
N ASP A 494 4.30 26.78 42.59
CA ASP A 494 4.93 25.52 43.02
C ASP A 494 4.59 24.31 42.16
N SER A 495 3.47 24.34 41.43
CA SER A 495 3.07 23.25 40.52
C SER A 495 4.06 23.04 39.35
N PHE A 496 4.88 24.04 39.02
CA PHE A 496 5.88 23.94 37.94
C PHE A 496 7.16 23.20 38.36
N LEU A 497 7.44 23.05 39.66
CA LEU A 497 8.75 22.60 40.14
C LEU A 497 8.85 21.09 40.39
N ASN A 498 7.74 20.35 40.44
CA ASN A 498 7.73 18.92 40.77
C ASN A 498 8.26 18.02 39.62
N PRO A 499 9.45 17.38 39.73
CA PRO A 499 10.02 16.62 38.62
C PRO A 499 9.37 15.25 38.44
N MET A 500 8.80 14.66 39.49
CA MET A 500 8.32 13.27 39.50
C MET A 500 7.11 13.04 38.58
N LEU A 501 6.33 14.08 38.26
CA LEU A 501 5.23 14.01 37.28
C LEU A 501 5.71 13.79 35.83
N LYS A 502 7.01 13.92 35.54
CA LYS A 502 7.56 13.74 34.18
C LYS A 502 7.62 12.26 33.76
N GLN A 503 7.75 11.34 34.72
CA GLN A 503 8.03 9.93 34.41
C GLN A 503 6.81 9.18 33.86
N GLY A 504 5.59 9.59 34.23
CA GLY A 504 4.33 9.08 33.66
C GLY A 504 3.93 9.68 32.30
N ARG A 505 4.68 10.65 31.75
CA ARG A 505 4.32 11.31 30.47
C ARG A 505 4.86 10.63 29.21
N GLN A 506 5.86 9.74 29.34
CA GLN A 506 6.65 9.27 28.19
C GLN A 506 5.85 8.39 27.20
N SER A 507 4.83 7.64 27.65
CA SER A 507 3.93 6.89 26.76
C SER A 507 2.99 7.78 25.94
N ASN A 508 2.65 8.97 26.45
CA ASN A 508 1.61 9.82 25.87
C ASN A 508 2.19 10.90 24.94
N MET A 509 3.47 11.26 25.09
CA MET A 509 4.09 12.31 24.25
C MET A 509 4.12 11.97 22.75
N SER A 510 4.25 10.70 22.38
CA SER A 510 4.23 10.25 20.97
C SER A 510 2.87 10.47 20.32
N SER A 511 1.77 10.10 20.98
CA SER A 511 0.41 10.32 20.45
C SER A 511 0.00 11.79 20.50
N PHE A 512 0.47 12.57 21.47
CA PHE A 512 0.32 14.03 21.41
C PHE A 512 1.02 14.63 20.17
N SER A 513 2.22 14.18 19.83
CA SER A 513 2.94 14.64 18.65
C SER A 513 2.21 14.37 17.32
N SER A 514 1.46 13.28 17.19
CA SER A 514 0.74 12.97 15.95
C SER A 514 -0.49 13.85 15.73
N LEU A 515 -1.24 14.16 16.79
CA LEU A 515 -2.39 15.05 16.73
C LEU A 515 -1.97 16.51 16.48
N THR A 516 -0.94 17.00 17.18
CA THR A 516 -0.43 18.36 16.94
C THR A 516 0.16 18.52 15.54
N ARG A 517 0.81 17.47 14.99
CA ARG A 517 1.25 17.46 13.59
C ARG A 517 0.05 17.61 12.65
N ALA A 518 -0.91 16.69 12.69
CA ALA A 518 -2.05 16.68 11.77
C ALA A 518 -2.88 17.99 11.86
N ALA A 519 -3.02 18.55 13.06
CA ALA A 519 -3.70 19.83 13.27
C ALA A 519 -2.97 21.03 12.65
N SER A 520 -1.64 21.12 12.83
CA SER A 520 -0.79 22.16 12.21
C SER A 520 -0.80 22.04 10.68
N GLU A 521 -0.56 20.83 10.17
CA GLU A 521 -0.57 20.52 8.74
C GLU A 521 -1.92 20.85 8.07
N LEU A 522 -3.04 20.58 8.75
CA LEU A 522 -4.37 20.98 8.29
C LEU A 522 -4.52 22.51 8.23
N LEU A 523 -4.11 23.25 9.27
CA LEU A 523 -4.24 24.71 9.27
C LEU A 523 -3.40 25.36 8.16
N ALA A 524 -2.18 24.86 7.92
CA ALA A 524 -1.37 25.26 6.78
C ALA A 524 -2.08 24.95 5.44
N GLY A 525 -2.65 23.75 5.30
CA GLY A 525 -3.42 23.34 4.11
C GLY A 525 -4.66 24.22 3.86
N VAL A 526 -5.40 24.58 4.91
CA VAL A 526 -6.56 25.50 4.81
C VAL A 526 -6.12 26.88 4.33
N LEU A 527 -5.08 27.47 4.94
CA LEU A 527 -4.58 28.79 4.56
C LEU A 527 -3.94 28.84 3.17
N THR A 528 -3.43 27.72 2.66
CA THR A 528 -2.73 27.62 1.37
C THR A 528 -3.65 27.26 0.20
N HIS A 529 -4.74 26.52 0.45
CA HIS A 529 -5.57 25.95 -0.61
C HIS A 529 -7.05 26.38 -0.58
N ALA A 530 -7.61 26.84 0.54
CA ALA A 530 -9.01 27.27 0.59
C ALA A 530 -9.19 28.75 0.18
N PRO A 531 -10.29 29.14 -0.50
CA PRO A 531 -10.53 30.53 -0.86
C PRO A 531 -10.68 31.41 0.38
N THR A 532 -9.76 32.37 0.59
CA THR A 532 -9.74 33.22 1.79
C THR A 532 -10.98 34.12 1.91
N GLU A 533 -11.64 34.43 0.79
CA GLU A 533 -12.93 35.13 0.71
C GLU A 533 -14.08 34.42 1.44
N TYR A 534 -14.03 33.09 1.53
CA TYR A 534 -15.12 32.27 2.10
C TYR A 534 -14.88 31.93 3.58
N LEU A 535 -13.65 32.14 4.07
CA LEU A 535 -13.27 31.91 5.46
C LEU A 535 -13.88 33.00 6.36
N SER A 536 -14.59 32.64 7.43
CA SER A 536 -15.20 33.67 8.29
C SER A 536 -14.11 34.49 9.00
N PRO A 537 -14.27 35.82 9.15
CA PRO A 537 -13.28 36.64 9.85
C PRO A 537 -13.02 36.22 11.31
N SER A 538 -14.02 35.63 11.97
CA SER A 538 -13.87 35.03 13.29
C SER A 538 -12.95 33.80 13.27
N LEU A 539 -13.16 32.88 12.32
CA LEU A 539 -12.34 31.68 12.19
C LEU A 539 -10.90 32.02 11.77
N ARG A 540 -10.72 32.99 10.86
CA ARG A 540 -9.38 33.46 10.48
C ARG A 540 -8.63 34.05 11.69
N ALA A 541 -9.28 34.91 12.47
CA ALA A 541 -8.67 35.48 13.68
C ALA A 541 -8.33 34.42 14.75
N GLU A 542 -9.10 33.34 14.83
CA GLU A 542 -8.85 32.21 15.73
C GLU A 542 -7.65 31.35 15.28
N ILE A 543 -7.52 31.09 13.98
CA ILE A 543 -6.33 30.47 13.37
C ILE A 543 -5.10 31.35 13.63
N ASP A 544 -5.16 32.62 13.24
CA ASP A 544 -4.04 33.58 13.37
C ASP A 544 -3.59 33.75 14.82
N ARG A 545 -4.53 33.81 15.77
CA ARG A 545 -4.22 33.80 17.21
C ARG A 545 -3.52 32.50 17.63
N THR A 546 -4.00 31.35 17.18
CA THR A 546 -3.45 30.04 17.57
C THR A 546 -2.02 29.88 17.10
N ILE A 547 -1.74 30.18 15.83
CA ILE A 547 -0.42 29.97 15.21
C ILE A 547 0.65 30.92 15.75
N ILE A 548 0.25 32.13 16.20
CA ILE A 548 1.13 33.02 16.97
C ILE A 548 1.45 32.42 18.35
N LEU A 549 0.45 31.85 19.04
CA LEU A 549 0.63 31.27 20.39
C LEU A 549 1.46 29.98 20.36
N THR A 550 1.34 29.16 19.32
CA THR A 550 2.18 27.96 19.12
C THR A 550 3.52 28.25 18.47
N SER A 551 3.68 29.42 17.83
CA SER A 551 4.84 29.81 17.04
C SER A 551 5.16 28.83 15.90
N ASP A 552 4.12 28.42 15.15
CA ASP A 552 4.26 27.58 13.96
C ASP A 552 4.75 28.39 12.75
N LYS A 553 6.04 28.25 12.40
CA LYS A 553 6.66 28.96 11.26
C LYS A 553 5.87 28.80 9.95
N HIS A 554 5.51 27.55 9.60
CA HIS A 554 4.97 27.24 8.28
C HIS A 554 3.53 27.74 8.14
N THR A 555 2.72 27.57 9.19
CA THR A 555 1.34 28.07 9.18
C THR A 555 1.28 29.60 9.31
N MET A 556 2.19 30.22 10.08
CA MET A 556 2.33 31.68 10.11
C MET A 556 2.75 32.26 8.75
N LEU A 557 3.67 31.60 8.04
CA LEU A 557 4.07 31.97 6.68
C LEU A 557 2.88 31.84 5.69
N ALA A 558 2.13 30.74 5.75
CA ALA A 558 0.94 30.54 4.92
C ALA A 558 -0.13 31.62 5.15
N SER A 559 -0.33 32.07 6.40
CA SER A 559 -1.23 33.19 6.73
C SER A 559 -0.74 34.52 6.14
N VAL A 560 0.55 34.84 6.26
CA VAL A 560 1.15 36.08 5.72
C VAL A 560 1.09 36.13 4.19
N LEU A 561 1.30 35.00 3.52
CA LEU A 561 1.22 34.90 2.05
C LEU A 561 -0.21 34.96 1.51
N ASN A 562 -1.22 34.57 2.32
CA ASN A 562 -2.63 34.53 1.93
C ASN A 562 -3.48 35.46 2.81
N PRO A 563 -3.39 36.80 2.61
CA PRO A 563 -4.21 37.77 3.34
C PRO A 563 -5.71 37.64 2.99
N VAL A 564 -6.56 38.22 3.83
CA VAL A 564 -7.99 38.37 3.52
C VAL A 564 -8.17 39.60 2.61
N PRO A 565 -8.84 39.49 1.46
CA PRO A 565 -9.02 40.62 0.56
C PRO A 565 -9.88 41.73 1.18
N ALA A 566 -9.59 42.99 0.82
CA ALA A 566 -10.28 44.16 1.35
C ALA A 566 -11.71 44.27 0.79
N VAL A 567 -12.70 43.94 1.61
CA VAL A 567 -14.13 44.09 1.27
C VAL A 567 -14.54 45.55 1.46
N LYS A 568 -15.21 46.15 0.46
CA LYS A 568 -15.71 47.54 0.53
C LYS A 568 -16.49 47.78 1.83
N GLY A 569 -16.11 48.82 2.58
CA GLY A 569 -16.70 49.16 3.88
C GLY A 569 -16.10 48.42 5.09
N ARG A 570 -15.09 47.56 4.92
CA ARG A 570 -14.31 46.94 6.00
C ARG A 570 -12.82 47.23 5.79
N GLY A 571 -12.16 47.77 6.81
CA GLY A 571 -10.73 48.05 6.78
C GLY A 571 -9.87 46.79 6.54
N VAL A 572 -8.66 46.98 6.00
CA VAL A 572 -7.71 45.91 5.71
C VAL A 572 -7.39 45.11 6.97
N SER A 573 -7.38 43.77 6.88
CA SER A 573 -7.05 42.90 8.00
C SER A 573 -5.60 43.09 8.45
N ALA A 574 -5.38 43.36 9.74
CA ALA A 574 -4.03 43.53 10.30
C ALA A 574 -3.16 42.29 10.07
N SER A 575 -2.02 42.47 9.42
CA SER A 575 -1.11 41.36 9.08
C SER A 575 -0.35 40.84 10.29
N ILE A 576 -0.20 39.52 10.40
CA ILE A 576 0.60 38.87 11.44
C ILE A 576 2.12 38.88 11.15
N MET A 577 2.55 39.47 10.03
CA MET A 577 3.95 39.53 9.61
C MET A 577 4.94 40.03 10.70
N PRO A 578 4.61 41.00 11.58
CA PRO A 578 5.49 41.39 12.68
C PRO A 578 5.79 40.26 13.68
N PHE A 579 4.85 39.32 13.88
CA PHE A 579 5.06 38.15 14.74
C PHE A 579 5.97 37.13 14.05
N LEU A 580 5.75 36.86 12.75
CA LEU A 580 6.61 35.97 11.94
C LEU A 580 8.06 36.50 11.91
N ALA A 581 8.23 37.79 11.60
CA ALA A 581 9.52 38.46 11.54
C ALA A 581 10.27 38.44 12.88
N ARG A 582 9.57 38.59 14.02
CA ARG A 582 10.16 38.57 15.36
C ARG A 582 10.55 37.16 15.81
N SER A 583 9.74 36.15 15.49
CA SER A 583 9.99 34.77 15.91
C SER A 583 11.01 34.04 15.03
N PHE A 584 11.08 34.37 13.73
CA PHE A 584 11.90 33.65 12.74
C PHE A 584 12.81 34.57 11.87
N PRO A 585 13.58 35.51 12.47
CA PRO A 585 14.35 36.51 11.71
C PRO A 585 15.55 35.96 10.92
N ALA A 586 15.97 34.72 11.18
CA ALA A 586 17.12 34.07 10.54
C ALA A 586 16.72 33.09 9.42
N GLU A 587 15.43 32.92 9.17
CA GLU A 587 14.88 32.00 8.17
C GLU A 587 14.83 32.67 6.79
N MET A 588 15.42 32.05 5.77
CA MET A 588 15.56 32.68 4.44
C MET A 588 14.21 33.03 3.79
N GLU A 589 13.17 32.24 4.05
CA GLU A 589 11.79 32.46 3.61
C GLU A 589 11.22 33.78 4.19
N VAL A 590 11.56 34.08 5.45
CA VAL A 590 11.13 35.26 6.18
C VAL A 590 12.01 36.47 5.85
N GLU A 591 13.32 36.25 5.69
CA GLU A 591 14.25 37.28 5.19
C GLU A 591 13.81 37.80 3.81
N ALA A 592 13.43 36.93 2.89
CA ALA A 592 13.01 37.30 1.54
C ALA A 592 11.75 38.18 1.51
N LEU A 593 10.83 38.01 2.48
CA LEU A 593 9.63 38.85 2.62
C LEU A 593 9.94 40.22 3.24
N ILE A 594 10.86 40.28 4.21
CA ILE A 594 11.23 41.54 4.90
C ILE A 594 12.23 42.35 4.06
N LYS A 595 13.08 41.69 3.29
CA LYS A 595 14.14 42.26 2.45
C LYS A 595 14.11 41.63 1.05
N PRO A 596 13.16 42.04 0.19
CA PRO A 596 13.13 41.57 -1.20
C PRO A 596 14.47 41.82 -1.90
N ARG A 597 15.08 40.75 -2.41
CA ARG A 597 16.38 40.81 -3.12
C ARG A 597 16.24 41.29 -4.58
N MET A 598 15.04 41.68 -4.99
CA MET A 598 14.68 42.29 -6.27
C MET A 598 13.98 43.64 -5.99
N PRO A 599 14.10 44.66 -6.87
CA PRO A 599 13.40 45.92 -6.71
C PRO A 599 11.88 45.74 -6.63
N VAL A 600 11.27 46.31 -5.58
CA VAL A 600 9.80 46.26 -5.41
C VAL A 600 9.16 47.32 -6.30
N LEU A 601 8.21 46.90 -7.14
CA LEU A 601 7.42 47.82 -7.96
C LEU A 601 6.37 48.49 -7.07
N MET A 602 6.61 49.76 -6.72
CA MET A 602 5.76 50.54 -5.81
C MET A 602 4.38 50.90 -6.39
N ASN A 603 4.15 50.62 -7.68
CA ASN A 603 2.97 51.06 -8.43
C ASN A 603 1.87 49.97 -8.47
N ALA A 604 1.50 49.41 -7.32
CA ALA A 604 0.36 48.49 -7.19
C ALA A 604 -0.92 49.27 -6.82
N PRO A 605 -1.87 49.48 -7.76
CA PRO A 605 -3.04 50.31 -7.49
C PRO A 605 -4.06 49.60 -6.58
N GLY A 606 -4.42 50.23 -5.46
CA GLY A 606 -5.74 50.01 -4.84
C GLY A 606 -5.85 49.11 -3.60
N ILE A 607 -4.76 48.75 -2.91
CA ILE A 607 -4.84 47.97 -1.64
C ILE A 607 -4.63 48.85 -0.38
N GLY A 608 -3.89 49.97 -0.50
CA GLY A 608 -3.56 50.88 0.61
C GLY A 608 -4.56 52.02 0.80
N GLY A 609 -5.77 51.73 1.28
CA GLY A 609 -6.77 52.75 1.65
C GLY A 609 -6.47 53.40 3.00
N TYR A 610 -5.41 54.20 3.09
CA TYR A 610 -5.03 54.96 4.29
C TYR A 610 -5.32 56.46 4.08
N THR A 611 -6.60 56.82 4.05
CA THR A 611 -7.02 58.22 4.26
C THR A 611 -6.92 58.51 5.75
N ASP A 612 -6.03 59.42 6.14
CA ASP A 612 -6.15 60.09 7.43
C ASP A 612 -7.51 60.79 7.50
N MET A 613 -8.16 60.68 8.66
CA MET A 613 -9.27 61.56 9.03
C MET A 613 -8.66 62.75 9.75
N GLU A 614 -8.15 63.72 8.98
CA GLU A 614 -8.08 65.08 9.50
C GLU A 614 -9.52 65.60 9.67
N GLU A 615 -9.79 66.24 10.80
CA GLU A 615 -11.09 66.83 11.12
C GLU A 615 -11.23 68.16 10.36
N ASP A 616 -12.31 68.33 9.60
CA ASP A 616 -12.74 69.63 9.08
C ASP A 616 -14.27 69.68 9.01
N GLU A 617 -14.84 70.88 9.19
CA GLU A 617 -16.24 71.11 9.55
C GLU A 617 -17.20 71.24 8.34
N GLU A 618 -18.52 71.25 8.61
CA GLU A 618 -19.57 71.41 7.59
C GLU A 618 -19.63 72.86 7.06
N GLU A 619 -19.55 73.06 5.73
CA GLU A 619 -20.25 74.19 5.09
C GLU A 619 -20.69 73.86 3.64
N ASP A 620 -21.81 74.45 3.21
CA ASP A 620 -22.64 73.95 2.09
C ASP A 620 -22.88 75.04 1.02
N VAL A 621 -22.40 74.84 -0.22
CA VAL A 621 -22.74 75.67 -1.39
C VAL A 621 -22.60 74.92 -2.73
N PRO A 622 -23.46 75.18 -3.75
CA PRO A 622 -23.56 74.38 -4.97
C PRO A 622 -22.69 74.85 -6.16
N ALA A 623 -22.57 73.98 -7.17
CA ALA A 623 -21.75 74.13 -8.38
C ALA A 623 -22.19 75.24 -9.36
N PRO A 624 -21.33 75.60 -10.34
CA PRO A 624 -21.64 75.10 -11.70
C PRO A 624 -20.47 74.66 -12.60
N VAL A 625 -20.87 73.90 -13.62
CA VAL A 625 -20.21 73.30 -14.79
C VAL A 625 -19.12 74.13 -15.52
N SER A 626 -18.11 73.41 -16.05
CA SER A 626 -17.25 73.67 -17.25
C SER A 626 -15.73 73.73 -16.94
N GLY A 627 -14.83 73.15 -17.74
CA GLY A 627 -15.05 72.24 -18.88
C GLY A 627 -13.94 72.28 -19.95
N THR A 628 -12.82 71.57 -19.74
CA THR A 628 -11.76 71.37 -20.75
C THR A 628 -11.02 70.04 -20.58
N ALA A 629 -11.02 69.22 -21.63
CA ALA A 629 -9.87 68.36 -21.95
C ALA A 629 -8.90 69.19 -22.86
N PRO A 630 -7.62 68.81 -23.04
CA PRO A 630 -7.31 67.70 -23.95
C PRO A 630 -6.07 66.84 -23.56
N GLU A 631 -5.80 65.83 -24.41
CA GLU A 631 -4.48 65.22 -24.73
C GLU A 631 -3.56 64.77 -23.57
N SER A 632 -3.27 63.48 -23.35
CA SER A 632 -3.10 62.32 -24.25
C SER A 632 -1.96 62.42 -25.27
N THR A 633 -0.72 62.34 -24.80
CA THR A 633 0.41 61.77 -25.56
C THR A 633 0.65 60.33 -25.10
N GLY A 634 0.69 59.36 -26.03
CA GLY A 634 0.70 57.93 -25.67
C GLY A 634 1.48 57.04 -26.62
N PHE A 635 1.92 55.88 -26.11
CA PHE A 635 2.66 54.82 -26.82
C PHE A 635 2.66 53.57 -25.92
N LEU A 636 2.22 52.35 -26.30
CA LEU A 636 1.59 51.85 -27.53
C LEU A 636 0.50 50.81 -27.19
N GLN A 637 -0.35 50.48 -28.17
CA GLN A 637 -1.40 49.44 -28.07
C GLN A 637 -0.86 48.02 -28.33
N PRO A 638 -1.54 46.97 -27.85
CA PRO A 638 -1.94 45.83 -28.67
C PRO A 638 -3.24 46.16 -29.43
N SER A 639 -3.26 45.99 -30.74
CA SER A 639 -4.38 46.41 -31.60
C SER A 639 -5.50 45.37 -31.72
N SER A 640 -6.74 45.85 -31.75
CA SER A 640 -7.91 45.11 -32.24
C SER A 640 -8.26 45.60 -33.65
N THR A 641 -8.57 44.69 -34.57
CA THR A 641 -8.98 44.99 -35.96
C THR A 641 -10.19 44.08 -36.33
N PRO A 642 -11.01 44.41 -37.34
CA PRO A 642 -12.30 45.04 -37.01
C PRO A 642 -13.52 44.39 -37.68
N VAL A 643 -14.71 44.85 -37.30
CA VAL A 643 -15.95 44.72 -38.10
C VAL A 643 -16.38 46.13 -38.54
N LEU A 644 -16.88 46.24 -39.77
CA LEU A 644 -17.24 47.52 -40.40
C LEU A 644 -18.66 47.98 -40.01
N HIS A 645 -18.86 49.30 -39.99
CA HIS A 645 -20.19 49.93 -40.02
C HIS A 645 -20.84 49.76 -41.39
N HIS A 646 -22.15 49.54 -41.44
CA HIS A 646 -23.03 50.34 -42.31
C HIS A 646 -24.48 50.43 -41.79
N ASP A 647 -24.81 51.60 -41.26
CA ASP A 647 -26.01 52.43 -41.48
C ASP A 647 -27.49 51.95 -41.48
N MET A 648 -28.32 52.94 -41.12
CA MET A 648 -29.75 53.19 -41.44
C MET A 648 -30.89 52.29 -40.88
N MET A 649 -31.86 53.01 -40.26
CA MET A 649 -33.31 52.69 -40.13
C MET A 649 -33.71 51.47 -39.25
N ASP A 650 -34.93 51.37 -38.69
CA ASP A 650 -35.91 52.36 -38.16
C ASP A 650 -36.91 51.58 -37.24
N THR A 651 -37.77 52.30 -36.50
CA THR A 651 -39.07 51.88 -35.94
C THR A 651 -39.31 50.43 -35.37
N ASP A 652 -39.32 50.35 -34.03
CA ASP A 652 -40.53 50.04 -33.21
C ASP A 652 -41.07 48.56 -33.04
N VAL A 653 -41.92 48.38 -32.01
CA VAL A 653 -42.89 47.29 -31.71
C VAL A 653 -42.41 45.85 -31.34
N SER A 654 -42.20 45.64 -30.03
CA SER A 654 -42.95 44.70 -29.12
C SER A 654 -43.00 43.15 -29.27
N HIS A 655 -43.24 42.51 -28.10
CA HIS A 655 -43.89 41.21 -27.80
C HIS A 655 -43.21 39.81 -27.99
N LYS A 656 -42.79 39.24 -26.84
CA LYS A 656 -43.44 38.08 -26.16
C LYS A 656 -43.29 36.63 -26.71
N ALA A 657 -42.36 35.89 -26.08
CA ALA A 657 -42.44 34.50 -25.58
C ALA A 657 -42.74 33.27 -26.50
N ALA A 658 -41.72 32.37 -26.57
CA ALA A 658 -41.81 30.89 -26.44
C ALA A 658 -42.58 30.06 -27.52
N PRO A 659 -42.58 28.71 -27.47
CA PRO A 659 -41.46 27.74 -27.34
C PRO A 659 -41.48 26.70 -28.50
N THR A 660 -41.13 25.43 -28.24
CA THR A 660 -41.30 24.20 -29.09
C THR A 660 -40.33 24.02 -30.28
N LEU A 661 -40.24 22.84 -30.94
CA LEU A 661 -39.98 21.43 -30.53
C LEU A 661 -39.91 20.57 -31.84
N SER A 662 -39.15 19.47 -31.84
CA SER A 662 -39.32 18.27 -32.72
C SER A 662 -38.63 18.14 -34.10
N LYS A 663 -37.78 17.09 -34.18
CA LYS A 663 -37.81 15.94 -35.13
C LYS A 663 -37.31 16.02 -36.60
N ARG A 664 -36.61 14.92 -36.96
CA ARG A 664 -36.43 14.29 -38.30
C ARG A 664 -35.54 15.04 -39.31
N SER A 665 -34.87 14.38 -40.27
CA SER A 665 -34.85 12.95 -40.65
C SER A 665 -33.51 12.47 -41.24
N LEU A 666 -33.40 11.14 -41.39
CA LEU A 666 -32.68 10.31 -42.39
C LEU A 666 -32.21 10.98 -43.72
N ALA A 667 -31.26 10.44 -44.50
CA ALA A 667 -30.63 9.10 -44.53
C ALA A 667 -29.24 9.09 -45.23
N GLU A 668 -28.60 7.89 -45.23
CA GLU A 668 -27.64 7.30 -46.21
C GLU A 668 -26.42 8.15 -46.69
N ASP A 669 -25.17 7.75 -46.46
CA ASP A 669 -24.40 6.55 -46.88
C ASP A 669 -23.93 6.51 -48.35
N SER A 670 -22.62 6.65 -48.54
CA SER A 670 -21.79 5.59 -49.18
C SER A 670 -20.28 5.87 -49.15
N LYS A 671 -19.53 4.75 -49.12
CA LYS A 671 -18.06 4.56 -49.26
C LYS A 671 -17.66 4.51 -50.76
N PRO A 672 -16.41 4.14 -51.20
CA PRO A 672 -15.13 3.87 -50.51
C PRO A 672 -13.84 4.45 -51.19
N GLN A 673 -12.67 4.07 -50.62
CA GLN A 673 -11.39 3.67 -51.31
C GLN A 673 -10.35 4.69 -51.86
N LEU A 674 -9.20 4.74 -51.15
CA LEU A 674 -7.84 4.35 -51.58
C LEU A 674 -7.24 4.74 -52.96
N ALA A 675 -6.26 5.65 -52.96
CA ALA A 675 -4.96 5.62 -53.70
C ALA A 675 -4.20 6.96 -53.44
N SER A 676 -3.06 7.02 -52.71
CA SER A 676 -1.66 6.70 -53.09
C SER A 676 -0.95 7.72 -54.01
N LEU A 677 0.20 8.26 -53.53
CA LEU A 677 1.23 9.05 -54.28
C LEU A 677 0.76 10.42 -54.84
N GLY A 678 1.55 11.51 -54.83
CA GLY A 678 2.84 11.77 -54.17
C GLY A 678 3.66 12.91 -54.81
N SER A 679 4.64 13.45 -54.07
CA SER A 679 5.81 14.23 -54.55
C SER A 679 5.68 15.72 -54.90
N THR A 680 6.85 16.39 -54.87
CA THR A 680 7.19 17.81 -55.16
C THR A 680 6.50 18.87 -54.26
N GLY A 681 7.15 19.90 -53.73
CA GLY A 681 8.51 20.46 -53.94
C GLY A 681 8.42 21.95 -54.36
N ASN A 682 9.33 22.87 -54.04
CA ASN A 682 10.60 22.86 -53.27
C ASN A 682 10.97 24.36 -52.98
N VAL A 683 12.21 24.70 -52.59
CA VAL A 683 12.86 26.06 -52.60
C VAL A 683 12.49 27.00 -51.42
N ASP A 684 13.41 27.69 -50.72
CA ASP A 684 14.84 27.42 -50.41
C ASP A 684 15.42 28.37 -49.31
N SER A 685 16.69 28.13 -48.94
CA SER A 685 17.70 29.03 -48.32
C SER A 685 17.65 29.31 -46.79
N ASN A 686 18.74 29.66 -46.06
CA ASN A 686 20.20 29.35 -46.03
C ASN A 686 20.75 30.12 -44.77
N LEU A 687 21.64 29.67 -43.86
CA LEU A 687 23.09 29.40 -44.01
C LEU A 687 23.69 28.74 -42.72
N GLN A 688 24.38 27.60 -42.89
CA GLN A 688 25.80 27.25 -42.54
C GLN A 688 26.45 27.68 -41.19
N SER A 689 27.41 26.97 -40.56
CA SER A 689 28.52 26.05 -40.99
C SER A 689 29.15 25.34 -39.75
N LYS A 690 30.08 24.34 -39.66
CA LYS A 690 30.99 23.43 -40.45
C LYS A 690 31.14 22.11 -39.60
N ARG A 691 31.66 20.92 -39.97
CA ARG A 691 32.76 20.35 -40.82
C ARG A 691 34.19 20.34 -40.21
N PRO A 692 35.10 19.38 -40.57
CA PRO A 692 35.07 18.27 -41.57
C PRO A 692 34.85 16.85 -40.93
N ARG A 693 34.82 15.64 -41.54
CA ARG A 693 35.07 15.01 -42.89
C ARG A 693 36.49 14.43 -43.21
N VAL A 694 36.60 13.11 -43.48
CA VAL A 694 37.51 12.41 -44.45
C VAL A 694 36.99 10.96 -44.76
N GLU A 695 37.32 10.39 -45.93
CA GLU A 695 36.90 9.05 -46.45
C GLU A 695 38.09 8.15 -46.85
N GLY A 696 37.85 6.91 -47.32
CA GLY A 696 38.87 6.00 -47.91
C GLY A 696 38.24 4.75 -48.59
N ASP A 697 38.91 4.17 -49.60
CA ASP A 697 38.24 3.41 -50.70
C ASP A 697 38.73 1.96 -50.97
N VAL A 698 37.78 1.16 -51.52
CA VAL A 698 37.81 -0.07 -52.37
C VAL A 698 39.13 -0.86 -52.63
N SER A 699 39.08 -2.21 -52.42
CA SER A 699 39.53 -3.33 -53.33
C SER A 699 39.75 -4.67 -52.58
N ALA A 700 39.75 -5.89 -53.16
CA ALA A 700 39.08 -6.52 -54.32
C ALA A 700 39.41 -8.06 -54.36
N VAL A 701 38.67 -8.87 -55.14
CA VAL A 701 38.97 -10.28 -55.55
C VAL A 701 38.91 -11.38 -54.45
N ALA A 702 38.67 -12.67 -54.75
CA ALA A 702 37.47 -13.36 -55.26
C ALA A 702 37.77 -14.86 -55.59
N SER A 703 36.94 -15.83 -55.18
CA SER A 703 36.75 -17.14 -55.85
C SER A 703 35.57 -17.95 -55.26
N GLN A 704 34.88 -18.70 -56.13
CA GLN A 704 33.70 -19.58 -55.91
C GLN A 704 34.03 -21.01 -56.44
N PRO A 705 33.13 -22.04 -56.43
CA PRO A 705 31.70 -22.13 -56.03
C PRO A 705 31.54 -22.99 -54.74
N SER A 706 30.66 -23.99 -54.48
CA SER A 706 29.58 -24.77 -55.16
C SER A 706 28.88 -25.65 -54.08
N LEU A 707 27.63 -26.15 -54.17
CA LEU A 707 26.49 -26.00 -55.08
C LEU A 707 25.18 -26.48 -54.37
N ASP A 708 24.08 -26.68 -55.12
CA ASP A 708 22.75 -27.22 -54.73
C ASP A 708 22.78 -28.46 -53.78
N ARG A 709 21.76 -28.78 -52.96
CA ARG A 709 20.36 -29.05 -53.37
C ARG A 709 19.40 -29.30 -52.18
N ALA A 710 18.13 -28.87 -52.35
CA ALA A 710 16.84 -29.25 -51.73
C ALA A 710 16.71 -29.93 -50.32
N SER A 711 15.69 -29.46 -49.58
CA SER A 711 14.94 -30.10 -48.47
C SER A 711 14.26 -31.43 -48.90
N PRO A 712 13.62 -32.28 -48.02
CA PRO A 712 12.73 -31.88 -46.91
C PRO A 712 12.69 -32.78 -45.62
N GLU A 713 11.83 -32.37 -44.69
CA GLU A 713 10.95 -33.15 -43.76
C GLU A 713 11.40 -34.37 -42.91
N THR A 714 11.18 -34.22 -41.60
CA THR A 714 10.39 -35.11 -40.70
C THR A 714 10.58 -36.64 -40.73
N PHE A 715 11.15 -37.21 -39.65
CA PHE A 715 10.61 -38.44 -39.04
C PHE A 715 10.92 -38.60 -37.54
N THR A 716 10.28 -39.59 -36.89
CA THR A 716 10.31 -39.89 -35.45
C THR A 716 11.37 -40.94 -35.07
N GLY A 717 11.61 -41.14 -33.76
CA GLY A 717 12.43 -42.24 -33.27
C GLY A 717 12.56 -42.31 -31.74
N THR A 718 11.83 -43.25 -31.11
CA THR A 718 12.00 -43.62 -29.70
C THR A 718 12.86 -44.88 -29.57
N ALA A 719 13.78 -44.92 -28.61
CA ALA A 719 14.46 -46.14 -28.18
C ALA A 719 14.90 -46.03 -26.72
N ALA A 720 14.74 -47.12 -25.95
CA ALA A 720 15.25 -47.24 -24.59
C ALA A 720 16.69 -47.76 -24.56
N VAL A 721 17.40 -47.56 -23.44
CA VAL A 721 18.78 -48.05 -23.24
C VAL A 721 18.83 -48.99 -22.02
N SER A 722 19.55 -50.11 -22.17
CA SER A 722 19.46 -51.29 -21.32
C SER A 722 20.34 -51.26 -20.06
N VAL A 723 19.96 -52.05 -19.06
CA VAL A 723 20.74 -52.32 -17.84
C VAL A 723 21.55 -53.62 -17.99
N PRO A 724 22.86 -53.64 -17.64
CA PRO A 724 23.63 -54.88 -17.47
C PRO A 724 23.63 -55.38 -16.01
N SER A 725 23.51 -56.69 -15.81
CA SER A 725 23.58 -57.36 -14.49
C SER A 725 24.35 -58.69 -14.58
N SER A 726 25.38 -58.88 -13.75
CA SER A 726 26.01 -60.15 -13.34
C SER A 726 27.33 -59.89 -12.62
N SER A 727 27.83 -60.72 -11.69
CA SER A 727 27.20 -61.84 -10.94
C SER A 727 28.00 -62.10 -9.64
N ALA A 728 27.47 -62.93 -8.73
CA ALA A 728 28.01 -63.14 -7.39
C ALA A 728 28.73 -64.50 -7.20
N THR A 729 29.36 -64.69 -6.02
CA THR A 729 29.83 -65.99 -5.50
C THR A 729 29.50 -66.09 -4.00
N VAL A 730 29.28 -67.30 -3.46
CA VAL A 730 28.45 -67.55 -2.26
C VAL A 730 29.04 -68.60 -1.31
N THR A 731 28.92 -68.35 0.01
CA THR A 731 28.94 -69.34 1.14
C THR A 731 28.53 -68.61 2.44
N SER A 732 27.80 -69.15 3.43
CA SER A 732 26.84 -70.28 3.53
C SER A 732 26.15 -70.24 4.93
N ALA A 733 24.90 -70.69 5.07
CA ALA A 733 24.10 -70.67 6.32
C ALA A 733 24.34 -71.93 7.22
N PRO A 734 23.74 -72.17 8.44
CA PRO A 734 22.32 -72.00 8.80
C PRO A 734 21.96 -71.52 10.26
N PRO A 735 20.66 -71.32 10.59
CA PRO A 735 20.10 -71.08 11.94
C PRO A 735 19.24 -72.29 12.44
N PRO A 736 18.29 -72.20 13.42
CA PRO A 736 18.23 -71.49 14.72
C PRO A 736 18.03 -72.50 15.91
N ARG A 737 17.82 -72.02 17.16
CA ARG A 737 17.15 -72.81 18.23
C ARG A 737 16.40 -71.96 19.27
N VAL A 738 15.57 -72.63 20.10
CA VAL A 738 14.41 -72.06 20.82
C VAL A 738 14.61 -72.08 22.35
N ALA A 739 14.00 -71.14 23.06
CA ALA A 739 13.58 -71.31 24.46
C ALA A 739 12.29 -70.52 24.75
N SER A 740 11.30 -71.17 25.37
CA SER A 740 10.06 -70.56 25.88
C SER A 740 9.90 -70.99 27.34
N VAL A 741 9.60 -70.05 28.25
CA VAL A 741 9.34 -70.33 29.66
C VAL A 741 8.30 -69.35 30.24
N ASN A 742 7.10 -69.89 30.51
CA ASN A 742 6.13 -69.57 31.57
C ASN A 742 5.57 -68.14 31.78
N ALA A 743 4.24 -68.06 31.78
CA ALA A 743 3.49 -67.18 32.70
C ALA A 743 3.43 -67.81 34.12
N PRO A 744 3.05 -67.05 35.16
CA PRO A 744 1.66 -67.18 35.62
C PRO A 744 1.00 -65.86 36.05
N SER A 745 -0.32 -65.90 36.21
CA SER A 745 -1.18 -64.80 36.72
C SER A 745 -1.43 -64.91 38.23
N THR A 746 -2.37 -64.10 38.75
CA THR A 746 -2.94 -64.02 40.13
C THR A 746 -2.32 -63.00 41.11
N ALA A 747 -3.07 -62.29 41.98
CA ALA A 747 -4.53 -62.01 42.01
C ALA A 747 -4.92 -60.92 43.05
N THR A 748 -6.12 -60.32 42.90
CA THR A 748 -6.97 -59.64 43.93
C THR A 748 -6.41 -58.37 44.61
N VAL A 749 -7.18 -57.41 45.17
CA VAL A 749 -8.61 -57.26 45.60
C VAL A 749 -9.11 -55.86 45.09
N GLY A 750 -10.39 -55.51 44.87
CA GLY A 750 -11.71 -56.17 44.97
C GLY A 750 -12.86 -55.12 44.89
N GLY A 751 -14.09 -55.48 45.28
CA GLY A 751 -15.27 -54.57 45.40
C GLY A 751 -15.56 -54.13 46.85
N PRO A 752 -16.74 -53.52 47.21
CA PRO A 752 -18.07 -53.83 46.64
C PRO A 752 -19.17 -52.71 46.54
N LEU A 753 -20.12 -52.93 45.60
CA LEU A 753 -21.60 -52.76 45.66
C LEU A 753 -22.34 -51.39 45.86
N SER A 754 -23.55 -51.37 45.27
CA SER A 754 -24.73 -50.50 45.49
C SER A 754 -24.72 -49.06 44.91
N GLY A 755 -25.80 -48.54 44.28
CA GLY A 755 -27.06 -49.19 43.85
C GLY A 755 -28.15 -48.20 43.36
N SER A 756 -29.14 -48.70 42.60
CA SER A 756 -30.35 -48.00 42.08
C SER A 756 -30.16 -46.89 41.02
N ALA A 757 -31.13 -46.57 40.14
CA ALA A 757 -32.28 -47.33 39.58
C ALA A 757 -32.96 -46.49 38.45
N VAL A 758 -33.46 -47.16 37.39
CA VAL A 758 -34.59 -46.78 36.48
C VAL A 758 -34.55 -45.38 35.81
N ALA A 759 -34.70 -45.17 34.49
CA ALA A 759 -34.72 -45.95 33.23
C ALA A 759 -34.69 -44.90 32.07
N GLN A 760 -35.15 -45.02 30.81
CA GLN A 760 -35.85 -46.05 30.03
C GLN A 760 -35.78 -45.72 28.51
N THR A 761 -35.61 -46.70 27.61
CA THR A 761 -35.94 -46.71 26.15
C THR A 761 -35.33 -45.62 25.22
N THR A 762 -34.88 -45.88 23.98
CA THR A 762 -34.94 -47.11 23.15
C THR A 762 -33.75 -47.18 22.17
N LEU A 763 -33.10 -48.35 22.13
CA LEU A 763 -32.56 -49.10 20.99
C LEU A 763 -32.02 -48.35 19.74
N ALA A 764 -30.75 -48.64 19.44
CA ALA A 764 -30.16 -48.67 18.10
C ALA A 764 -29.34 -49.97 17.94
N ASP A 765 -29.07 -50.34 16.69
CA ASP A 765 -28.05 -51.27 16.16
C ASP A 765 -28.02 -52.76 16.61
N ALA A 766 -27.92 -53.61 15.59
CA ALA A 766 -27.25 -54.91 15.60
C ALA A 766 -26.19 -54.84 14.46
N GLU A 767 -24.95 -55.28 14.68
CA GLU A 767 -24.44 -56.58 14.19
C GLU A 767 -24.70 -56.77 12.67
N GLU A 768 -23.74 -56.45 11.81
CA GLU A 768 -22.68 -57.37 11.32
C GLU A 768 -23.26 -58.57 10.52
N ASP A 769 -23.15 -58.57 9.18
CA ASP A 769 -22.11 -59.35 8.47
C ASP A 769 -22.02 -59.05 6.94
N ASP A 770 -20.93 -59.54 6.32
CA ASP A 770 -20.62 -59.92 4.92
C ASP A 770 -21.18 -59.19 3.65
N SER A 771 -20.24 -58.63 2.88
CA SER A 771 -19.91 -58.90 1.45
C SER A 771 -20.99 -59.18 0.37
N GLU A 772 -21.07 -58.31 -0.66
CA GLU A 772 -21.02 -58.72 -2.09
C GLU A 772 -20.59 -57.57 -3.04
N ASP A 773 -20.21 -57.88 -4.28
CA ASP A 773 -19.82 -56.93 -5.34
C ASP A 773 -21.02 -56.23 -6.00
N ASP A 774 -20.88 -54.96 -6.43
CA ASP A 774 -21.67 -54.44 -7.56
C ASP A 774 -20.95 -53.32 -8.35
N LEU A 775 -21.24 -53.23 -9.65
CA LEU A 775 -20.60 -52.35 -10.63
C LEU A 775 -21.59 -51.31 -11.19
N PRO A 776 -21.37 -49.99 -11.05
CA PRO A 776 -22.16 -49.00 -11.77
C PRO A 776 -21.86 -49.06 -13.28
N ALA A 777 -22.90 -49.29 -14.08
CA ALA A 777 -22.77 -49.59 -15.51
C ALA A 777 -22.30 -48.40 -16.36
N LEU A 778 -21.58 -48.72 -17.44
CA LEU A 778 -21.39 -47.82 -18.58
C LEU A 778 -22.74 -47.60 -19.27
N ASN A 779 -23.10 -46.33 -19.51
CA ASN A 779 -24.13 -45.98 -20.48
C ASN A 779 -23.44 -45.27 -21.66
N ILE A 780 -23.53 -45.89 -22.84
CA ILE A 780 -23.00 -45.42 -24.12
C ILE A 780 -24.19 -45.32 -25.08
N ASP A 781 -24.12 -44.35 -25.99
CA ASP A 781 -24.91 -44.15 -27.22
C ASP A 781 -25.44 -42.69 -27.33
N PRO A 782 -25.54 -42.14 -28.56
CA PRO A 782 -24.52 -42.21 -29.60
C PRO A 782 -24.28 -40.84 -30.29
N ASP A 783 -23.24 -40.75 -31.10
CA ASP A 783 -23.16 -39.69 -32.13
C ASP A 783 -24.23 -39.92 -33.22
N THR A 784 -24.63 -38.87 -33.93
CA THR A 784 -25.33 -38.98 -35.21
C THR A 784 -24.90 -37.80 -36.08
N GLU A 785 -24.31 -38.10 -37.23
CA GLU A 785 -23.78 -37.15 -38.20
C GLU A 785 -24.86 -36.68 -39.19
N ASP A 786 -24.61 -35.53 -39.82
CA ASP A 786 -25.08 -35.04 -41.12
C ASP A 786 -26.58 -35.03 -41.49
N GLU A 787 -27.09 -33.83 -41.79
CA GLU A 787 -27.51 -33.48 -43.17
C GLU A 787 -27.47 -31.95 -43.37
N ASP A 788 -27.10 -31.50 -44.57
CA ASP A 788 -26.86 -30.08 -44.91
C ASP A 788 -28.13 -29.34 -45.36
N GLU A 789 -28.12 -28.00 -45.29
CA GLU A 789 -28.84 -27.16 -46.26
C GLU A 789 -28.14 -25.79 -46.42
N ASP A 790 -27.84 -25.40 -47.67
CA ASP A 790 -27.14 -24.15 -48.02
C ASP A 790 -28.08 -22.93 -48.01
N GLU A 791 -27.56 -21.73 -47.77
CA GLU A 791 -27.95 -20.53 -48.54
C GLU A 791 -26.91 -19.39 -48.42
N ASP A 792 -26.10 -19.22 -49.46
CA ASP A 792 -25.34 -18.01 -49.75
C ASP A 792 -26.27 -17.02 -50.48
N GLU A 793 -26.58 -15.84 -49.92
CA GLU A 793 -26.84 -14.66 -50.77
C GLU A 793 -26.54 -13.32 -50.07
N THR A 794 -26.60 -12.23 -50.83
CA THR A 794 -25.77 -11.02 -50.60
C THR A 794 -26.55 -9.70 -50.50
N MET A 795 -25.85 -8.70 -49.95
CA MET A 795 -25.99 -7.24 -50.17
C MET A 795 -26.72 -6.36 -49.13
N GLU A 796 -26.22 -5.12 -49.11
CA GLU A 796 -26.72 -3.85 -48.53
C GLU A 796 -26.80 -3.71 -47.00
N GLY A 797 -26.16 -2.64 -46.49
CA GLY A 797 -25.82 -2.36 -45.09
C GLY A 797 -24.47 -1.66 -44.95
#